data_AF-A0A1F7Z246-F1
#
_entry.id   AF-A0A1F7Z246-F1
#
_cell.length_a   1.000
_cell.length_b   1.000
_cell.length_c   1.000
_cell.angle_alpha   90.00
_cell.angle_beta   90.00
_cell.angle_gamma   90.00
#
_symmetry.space_group_name_H-M   'P 1'
#
loop_
_entity.id
_entity.type
_entity.pdbx_description
1 polymer ?
#
loop_
_entity_poly.entity_id
_entity_poly.type
_entity_poly.pdbx_seq_one_letter_code
_entity_poly.pdbx_strand_id
1 'polypeptide(L)'
;MTPDEFESKIPVYKISAQKQLNRQVPPAAHTPMYIWHKYWSRKTWNVIAEFVKTYCPENGIVFDPFAGSGIVAMEALKNKRRAIVADISPIATEITRLTIKPVSVEKLHEVYKTVEGKVKDKILDLYKTKCRKCGNEFPLTCAIWKQKRQSSDKPISRECIDIRYKACPKCGDRKEKDNPPNSFDFEKLKQIDEMEIKEWYPKNRLYHINGKPFMKKEKYESVDELFTKRNLQALAWLMEAIEEETNRDLRDFLKIAFTSMVHLCTTMCPISEGGHFTPYSSAWTQQSYWFPSGPFMEQNVWLKFEGSMIGNQGLLNGKNESNKYFKDVKFAQSFEEVVNGEADIFIYTGSSFDLIKQMRNVSGNSGCADYIFTDPPYDSSIQYGELAYMWISWLKKDEGYLEKIATDEVIHNKQQEKSFDTYHSLLSRSFEEMYSVLKPDAYLTVTFHNPTFKVRNATIRAGVIAGFELQKIHHQELARASAKSLLQPFGSAQGDFYLRFFKPPQDEKSIEPEAIDEARFEKIVIDTATQIIAERGEPTPYTILINAIDPELAKRGFFSELKTGLNINTVLESRLNNEFTLVKAKLGGAEGDLWWFSNPSNISHLEKIPLSERVEQTVLRFLQKQGRSTFTEVWDAVSREFPNSLTSDQMSIKDALKAYAKPISGGNWLIKPNSKQGEIERDHTIIIATLAKIGKSQGYDIWIGKVEQSHIIPESMNGGKKLGELVTYKNIRSLTNIQNPDTVEDIDLLWIKDDQIVCAFEIESTTSMTSGLQRGSNIDSSVPKFLVMPEERESQLFQKMKSPMFIERFQNDSWKVIYFGALTEEYMKSKGKTNIFKLENKKVVDKMSQKTSKNQLDLFNNKLKS
;
A
#
# COMPACT_ATOMS: atom_id res chain seq x y z
N MET A 1 9.76 21.62 32.38
CA MET A 1 10.40 22.04 31.13
C MET A 1 9.28 22.40 30.18
N THR A 2 9.20 23.67 29.79
CA THR A 2 8.19 24.14 28.83
C THR A 2 8.48 23.55 27.44
N PRO A 3 7.50 23.51 26.52
CA PRO A 3 7.73 23.12 25.12
C PRO A 3 8.90 23.88 24.48
N ASP A 4 9.04 25.17 24.78
CA ASP A 4 10.11 26.02 24.26
C ASP A 4 11.49 25.69 24.86
N GLU A 5 11.56 25.38 26.17
CA GLU A 5 12.80 24.89 26.81
C GLU A 5 13.19 23.50 26.31
N PHE A 6 12.23 22.67 25.88
CA PHE A 6 12.46 21.37 25.27
C PHE A 6 12.95 21.50 23.82
N GLU A 7 12.31 22.36 22.99
CA GLU A 7 12.76 22.62 21.62
C GLU A 7 14.18 23.16 21.55
N SER A 8 14.58 24.02 22.50
CA SER A 8 15.96 24.54 22.59
C SER A 8 17.03 23.49 22.93
N LYS A 9 16.61 22.33 23.46
CA LYS A 9 17.49 21.19 23.81
C LYS A 9 17.45 20.07 22.79
N ILE A 10 16.53 20.10 21.83
CA ILE A 10 16.61 19.25 20.65
C ILE A 10 17.76 19.80 19.82
N PRO A 11 18.77 18.98 19.46
CA PRO A 11 19.80 19.41 18.53
C PRO A 11 19.11 19.94 17.27
N VAL A 12 19.31 21.23 16.98
CA VAL A 12 18.96 21.78 15.68
C VAL A 12 19.94 21.15 14.71
N TYR A 13 19.54 20.01 14.13
CA TYR A 13 20.30 19.37 13.09
C TYR A 13 20.58 20.42 12.01
N LYS A 14 21.83 20.53 11.55
CA LYS A 14 22.10 21.11 10.23
C LYS A 14 21.44 20.17 9.24
N ILE A 15 20.15 20.40 8.97
CA ILE A 15 19.46 19.79 7.85
C ILE A 15 20.29 20.23 6.65
N SER A 16 20.96 19.28 5.99
CA SER A 16 21.66 19.58 4.75
C SER A 16 20.67 20.33 3.83
N ALA A 17 21.16 21.26 3.00
CA ALA A 17 20.29 22.02 2.09
C ALA A 17 19.49 21.13 1.10
N GLN A 18 19.67 19.81 1.16
CA GLN A 18 19.00 18.78 0.41
C GLN A 18 17.53 18.62 0.85
N LYS A 19 16.64 18.67 -0.14
CA LYS A 19 15.19 18.51 0.05
C LYS A 19 14.86 17.14 0.63
N GLN A 20 14.39 17.09 1.86
CA GLN A 20 14.06 15.85 2.57
C GLN A 20 12.73 15.24 2.09
N LEU A 21 12.66 13.92 1.86
CA LEU A 21 11.43 13.23 1.44
C LEU A 21 10.50 13.02 2.64
N ASN A 22 9.68 14.01 2.99
CA ASN A 22 8.86 14.00 4.21
C ASN A 22 7.38 13.60 4.01
N ARG A 23 7.05 12.90 2.93
CA ARG A 23 5.69 12.54 2.53
C ARG A 23 5.62 11.11 1.99
N GLN A 24 4.41 10.56 1.91
CA GLN A 24 4.18 9.33 1.15
C GLN A 24 4.40 9.56 -0.35
N VAL A 25 4.94 8.55 -1.03
CA VAL A 25 5.06 8.49 -2.48
C VAL A 25 3.96 7.56 -3.00
N PRO A 26 2.97 8.05 -3.77
CA PRO A 26 1.88 7.21 -4.26
C PRO A 26 2.43 5.98 -5.01
N PRO A 27 2.18 4.75 -4.51
CA PRO A 27 2.80 3.56 -5.06
C PRO A 27 2.20 3.20 -6.43
N ALA A 28 3.07 3.00 -7.43
CA ALA A 28 2.68 2.62 -8.78
C ALA A 28 2.54 1.09 -8.91
N ALA A 29 1.67 0.64 -9.82
CA ALA A 29 1.62 -0.77 -10.18
C ALA A 29 2.94 -1.20 -10.84
N HIS A 30 3.35 -2.44 -10.59
CA HIS A 30 4.51 -2.98 -11.27
C HIS A 30 4.22 -3.26 -12.76
N THR A 31 5.21 -2.93 -13.60
CA THR A 31 5.23 -3.21 -15.03
C THR A 31 5.95 -4.55 -15.32
N PRO A 32 5.86 -5.10 -16.55
CA PRO A 32 6.47 -6.38 -16.91
C PRO A 32 7.92 -6.57 -16.46
N MET A 33 8.79 -5.54 -16.56
CA MET A 33 10.20 -5.66 -16.13
C MET A 33 10.38 -6.01 -14.64
N TYR A 34 9.40 -5.69 -13.78
CA TYR A 34 9.46 -6.00 -12.35
C TYR A 34 8.68 -7.27 -11.96
N ILE A 35 7.81 -7.79 -12.84
CA ILE A 35 6.88 -8.91 -12.51
C ILE A 35 7.11 -10.20 -13.27
N TRP A 36 7.97 -10.20 -14.28
CA TRP A 36 8.17 -11.36 -15.15
C TRP A 36 8.70 -12.61 -14.43
N HIS A 37 9.35 -12.48 -13.27
CA HIS A 37 9.75 -13.60 -12.40
C HIS A 37 9.08 -13.54 -11.03
N LYS A 38 8.73 -14.67 -10.40
CA LYS A 38 8.27 -14.69 -8.99
C LYS A 38 9.46 -14.48 -8.04
N TYR A 39 9.39 -13.48 -7.18
CA TYR A 39 10.27 -13.33 -6.00
C TYR A 39 9.45 -12.78 -4.83
N TRP A 40 9.80 -13.20 -3.61
CA TRP A 40 9.09 -12.82 -2.39
C TRP A 40 9.48 -11.41 -1.95
N SER A 41 8.57 -10.69 -1.28
CA SER A 41 8.78 -9.33 -0.74
C SER A 41 9.28 -8.28 -1.76
N ARG A 42 8.59 -8.15 -2.89
CA ARG A 42 8.89 -7.07 -3.86
C ARG A 42 8.40 -5.71 -3.37
N LYS A 43 9.29 -4.72 -3.37
CA LYS A 43 9.01 -3.32 -3.00
C LYS A 43 8.60 -2.49 -4.20
N THR A 44 7.81 -1.43 -3.97
CA THR A 44 7.29 -0.59 -5.05
C THR A 44 8.40 0.24 -5.71
N TRP A 45 8.62 0.04 -7.00
CA TRP A 45 9.75 0.61 -7.75
C TRP A 45 9.77 2.14 -7.73
N ASN A 46 8.64 2.83 -7.91
CA ASN A 46 8.64 4.29 -7.98
C ASN A 46 8.89 4.95 -6.62
N VAL A 47 8.56 4.28 -5.52
CA VAL A 47 8.92 4.74 -4.17
C VAL A 47 10.43 4.72 -4.02
N ILE A 48 11.07 3.60 -4.36
CA ILE A 48 12.54 3.47 -4.32
C ILE A 48 13.20 4.53 -5.21
N ALA A 49 12.66 4.79 -6.39
CA ALA A 49 13.15 5.83 -7.29
C ALA A 49 13.17 7.23 -6.64
N GLU A 50 12.14 7.60 -5.88
CA GLU A 50 12.13 8.88 -5.16
C GLU A 50 13.19 8.94 -4.06
N PHE A 51 13.39 7.87 -3.30
CA PHE A 51 14.45 7.78 -2.30
C PHE A 51 15.84 7.92 -2.92
N VAL A 52 16.11 7.15 -3.99
CA VAL A 52 17.40 7.22 -4.71
C VAL A 52 17.65 8.61 -5.27
N LYS A 53 16.66 9.24 -5.93
CA LYS A 53 16.80 10.61 -6.45
C LYS A 53 17.06 11.63 -5.35
N THR A 54 16.47 11.42 -4.17
CA THR A 54 16.57 12.36 -3.05
C THR A 54 17.92 12.28 -2.35
N TYR A 55 18.40 11.07 -2.07
CA TYR A 55 19.54 10.86 -1.16
C TYR A 55 20.83 10.44 -1.84
N CYS A 56 20.78 9.98 -3.10
CA CYS A 56 21.98 9.67 -3.87
C CYS A 56 22.25 10.76 -4.92
N PRO A 57 23.42 11.42 -4.91
CA PRO A 57 23.78 12.38 -5.95
C PRO A 57 23.81 11.73 -7.33
N GLU A 58 23.67 12.52 -8.39
CA GLU A 58 23.86 12.00 -9.77
C GLU A 58 25.26 11.41 -9.93
N ASN A 59 25.38 10.29 -10.65
CA ASN A 59 26.60 9.48 -10.77
C ASN A 59 27.12 8.90 -9.43
N GLY A 60 26.43 9.12 -8.31
CA GLY A 60 26.73 8.49 -7.02
C GLY A 60 26.48 6.99 -7.04
N ILE A 61 26.96 6.31 -6.01
CA ILE A 61 26.89 4.86 -5.86
C ILE A 61 25.80 4.52 -4.84
N VAL A 62 24.80 3.77 -5.29
CA VAL A 62 23.80 3.12 -4.43
C VAL A 62 24.29 1.72 -4.09
N PHE A 63 24.35 1.40 -2.80
CA PHE A 63 24.68 0.05 -2.32
C PHE A 63 23.45 -0.63 -1.73
N ASP A 64 23.22 -1.89 -2.11
CA ASP A 64 22.16 -2.74 -1.54
C ASP A 64 22.74 -4.12 -1.13
N PRO A 65 22.97 -4.37 0.17
CA PRO A 65 23.49 -5.65 0.67
C PRO A 65 22.47 -6.79 0.70
N PHE A 66 21.19 -6.53 0.39
CA PHE A 66 20.11 -7.52 0.38
C PHE A 66 19.25 -7.35 -0.88
N ALA A 67 19.88 -7.48 -2.05
CA ALA A 67 19.33 -7.05 -3.34
C ALA A 67 17.95 -7.65 -3.68
N GLY A 68 17.69 -8.89 -3.28
CA GLY A 68 16.46 -9.61 -3.55
C GLY A 68 16.11 -9.60 -5.05
N SER A 69 14.97 -9.01 -5.39
CA SER A 69 14.53 -8.89 -6.79
C SER A 69 15.26 -7.84 -7.63
N GLY A 70 16.20 -7.08 -7.06
CA GLY A 70 17.06 -6.14 -7.77
C GLY A 70 16.46 -4.76 -8.06
N ILE A 71 15.32 -4.42 -7.45
CA ILE A 71 14.60 -3.16 -7.76
C ILE A 71 15.46 -1.93 -7.44
N VAL A 72 16.25 -1.97 -6.36
CA VAL A 72 17.16 -0.88 -5.98
C VAL A 72 18.19 -0.63 -7.09
N ALA A 73 18.85 -1.68 -7.59
CA ALA A 73 19.78 -1.57 -8.71
C ALA A 73 19.12 -1.00 -9.97
N MET A 74 17.94 -1.50 -10.32
CA MET A 74 17.19 -1.04 -11.50
C MET A 74 16.85 0.45 -11.40
N GLU A 75 16.38 0.91 -10.24
CA GLU A 75 16.04 2.33 -10.04
C GLU A 75 17.26 3.22 -9.91
N ALA A 76 18.37 2.73 -9.34
CA ALA A 76 19.64 3.47 -9.35
C ALA A 76 20.09 3.77 -10.78
N LEU A 77 20.19 2.73 -11.62
CA LEU A 77 20.60 2.87 -13.01
C LEU A 77 19.63 3.72 -13.83
N LYS A 78 18.30 3.52 -13.69
CA LYS A 78 17.28 4.34 -14.38
C LYS A 78 17.40 5.82 -14.05
N ASN A 79 17.86 6.14 -12.85
CA ASN A 79 18.07 7.52 -12.41
C ASN A 79 19.54 7.96 -12.56
N LYS A 80 20.37 7.34 -13.41
CA LYS A 80 21.77 7.77 -13.66
C LYS A 80 22.66 7.73 -12.40
N ARG A 81 22.46 6.72 -11.55
CA ARG A 81 23.36 6.37 -10.44
C ARG A 81 24.01 5.03 -10.76
N ARG A 82 25.17 4.77 -10.18
CA ARG A 82 25.85 3.47 -10.22
C ARG A 82 25.32 2.58 -9.09
N ALA A 83 25.44 1.27 -9.25
CA ALA A 83 24.91 0.32 -8.27
C ALA A 83 25.94 -0.76 -7.89
N ILE A 84 26.07 -1.03 -6.60
CA ILE A 84 26.74 -2.22 -6.09
C ILE A 84 25.67 -3.00 -5.32
N VAL A 85 25.45 -4.26 -5.66
CA VAL A 85 24.42 -5.07 -4.98
C VAL A 85 24.93 -6.45 -4.63
N ALA A 86 24.45 -6.99 -3.51
CA ALA A 86 24.76 -8.33 -3.04
C ALA A 86 23.49 -9.10 -2.65
N ASP A 87 23.46 -10.38 -2.95
CA ASP A 87 22.48 -11.31 -2.37
C ASP A 87 23.10 -12.70 -2.26
N ILE A 88 22.78 -13.41 -1.18
CA ILE A 88 23.24 -14.78 -0.96
C ILE A 88 22.60 -15.78 -1.93
N SER A 89 21.42 -15.44 -2.46
CA SER A 89 20.60 -16.26 -3.33
C SER A 89 21.02 -16.10 -4.79
N PRO A 90 21.51 -17.17 -5.45
CA PRO A 90 21.86 -17.10 -6.86
C PRO A 90 20.69 -16.77 -7.78
N ILE A 91 19.45 -17.12 -7.39
CA ILE A 91 18.28 -16.76 -8.19
C ILE A 91 17.97 -15.26 -8.10
N ALA A 92 18.20 -14.62 -6.95
CA ALA A 92 18.01 -13.19 -6.74
C ALA A 92 18.97 -12.35 -7.62
N THR A 93 20.24 -12.73 -7.62
CA THR A 93 21.26 -12.06 -8.44
C THR A 93 21.05 -12.31 -9.93
N GLU A 94 20.59 -13.49 -10.35
CA GLU A 94 20.23 -13.76 -11.75
C GLU A 94 19.01 -12.97 -12.23
N ILE A 95 17.97 -12.83 -11.41
CA ILE A 95 16.82 -11.96 -11.73
C ILE A 95 17.30 -10.53 -11.95
N THR A 96 18.15 -10.02 -11.05
CA THR A 96 18.72 -8.67 -11.14
C THR A 96 19.56 -8.51 -12.41
N ARG A 97 20.51 -9.42 -12.63
CA ARG A 97 21.43 -9.42 -13.77
C ARG A 97 20.69 -9.47 -15.10
N LEU A 98 19.77 -10.41 -15.28
CA LEU A 98 19.09 -10.63 -16.57
C LEU A 98 18.00 -9.59 -16.84
N THR A 99 17.42 -8.99 -15.80
CA THR A 99 16.53 -7.83 -16.00
C THR A 99 17.32 -6.64 -16.56
N ILE A 100 18.51 -6.38 -16.04
CA ILE A 100 19.36 -5.23 -16.45
C ILE A 100 20.11 -5.52 -17.75
N LYS A 101 20.64 -6.74 -17.95
CA LYS A 101 21.49 -7.09 -19.09
C LYS A 101 20.74 -6.92 -20.42
N PRO A 102 21.20 -6.07 -21.34
CA PRO A 102 20.51 -5.90 -22.62
C PRO A 102 20.59 -7.16 -23.48
N VAL A 103 19.54 -7.43 -24.27
CA VAL A 103 19.48 -8.56 -25.21
C VAL A 103 18.59 -8.21 -26.40
N SER A 104 18.93 -8.67 -27.61
CA SER A 104 18.00 -8.55 -28.75
C SER A 104 16.78 -9.43 -28.49
N VAL A 105 15.61 -8.80 -28.52
CA VAL A 105 14.32 -9.47 -28.30
C VAL A 105 14.00 -10.40 -29.47
N GLU A 106 14.47 -10.05 -30.67
CA GLU A 106 14.37 -10.85 -31.89
C GLU A 106 15.17 -12.15 -31.73
N LYS A 107 16.46 -12.06 -31.37
CA LYS A 107 17.31 -13.24 -31.13
C LYS A 107 16.77 -14.10 -29.99
N LEU A 108 16.26 -13.49 -28.91
CA LEU A 108 15.67 -14.21 -27.81
C LEU A 108 14.39 -14.97 -28.24
N HIS A 109 13.59 -14.37 -29.13
CA HIS A 109 12.44 -15.03 -29.72
C HIS A 109 12.85 -16.17 -30.68
N GLU A 110 13.90 -16.00 -31.48
CA GLU A 110 14.45 -17.04 -32.38
C GLU A 110 14.93 -18.28 -31.60
N VAL A 111 15.68 -18.10 -30.52
CA VAL A 111 16.12 -19.25 -29.68
C VAL A 111 14.94 -19.90 -28.97
N TYR A 112 13.93 -19.13 -28.56
CA TYR A 112 12.68 -19.69 -28.06
C TYR A 112 11.97 -20.55 -29.11
N LYS A 113 11.91 -20.09 -30.37
CA LYS A 113 11.36 -20.88 -31.48
C LYS A 113 12.15 -22.15 -31.78
N THR A 114 13.45 -22.11 -31.54
CA THR A 114 14.32 -23.29 -31.65
C THR A 114 13.99 -24.32 -30.56
N VAL A 115 13.86 -23.89 -29.30
CA VAL A 115 13.40 -24.78 -28.20
C VAL A 115 11.99 -25.31 -28.49
N GLU A 116 11.09 -24.45 -28.98
CA GLU A 116 9.74 -24.83 -29.40
C GLU A 116 9.75 -25.97 -30.42
N GLY A 117 10.51 -25.84 -31.52
CA GLY A 117 10.58 -26.88 -32.55
C GLY A 117 11.14 -28.21 -32.06
N LYS A 118 11.98 -28.20 -31.01
CA LYS A 118 12.59 -29.43 -30.46
C LYS A 118 11.66 -30.18 -29.52
N VAL A 119 10.93 -29.47 -28.65
CA VAL A 119 10.34 -30.10 -27.45
C VAL A 119 8.83 -29.89 -27.27
N LYS A 120 8.22 -28.91 -27.96
CA LYS A 120 6.79 -28.57 -27.78
C LYS A 120 5.88 -29.76 -27.97
N ASP A 121 5.96 -30.42 -29.12
CA ASP A 121 5.04 -31.51 -29.47
C ASP A 121 5.24 -32.73 -28.56
N LYS A 122 6.50 -33.01 -28.19
CA LYS A 122 6.87 -34.06 -27.22
C LYS A 122 6.21 -33.81 -25.86
N ILE A 123 6.26 -32.57 -25.36
CA ILE A 123 5.62 -32.18 -24.10
C ILE A 123 4.10 -32.21 -24.24
N LEU A 124 3.53 -31.60 -25.28
CA LEU A 124 2.08 -31.53 -25.48
C LEU A 124 1.43 -32.91 -25.65
N ASP A 125 2.16 -33.89 -26.16
CA ASP A 125 1.72 -35.29 -26.24
C ASP A 125 1.40 -35.87 -24.85
N LEU A 126 2.18 -35.53 -23.81
CA LEU A 126 1.91 -35.95 -22.42
C LEU A 126 0.56 -35.44 -21.87
N TYR A 127 0.03 -34.38 -22.48
CA TYR A 127 -1.21 -33.72 -22.06
C TYR A 127 -2.39 -34.02 -22.99
N LYS A 128 -2.27 -34.92 -23.98
CA LYS A 128 -3.39 -35.26 -24.86
C LYS A 128 -4.62 -35.77 -24.09
N THR A 129 -5.79 -35.28 -24.49
CA THR A 129 -7.12 -35.75 -24.05
C THR A 129 -8.06 -35.78 -25.25
N LYS A 130 -9.24 -36.39 -25.10
CA LYS A 130 -10.32 -36.40 -26.09
C LYS A 130 -11.43 -35.41 -25.75
N CYS A 131 -11.85 -34.63 -26.74
CA CYS A 131 -13.03 -33.77 -26.66
C CYS A 131 -14.24 -34.61 -26.25
N ARG A 132 -15.00 -34.13 -25.25
CA ARG A 132 -16.20 -34.85 -24.79
C ARG A 132 -17.36 -34.78 -25.79
N LYS A 133 -17.34 -33.79 -26.69
CA LYS A 133 -18.37 -33.60 -27.73
C LYS A 133 -18.07 -34.29 -29.06
N CYS A 134 -16.85 -34.15 -29.59
CA CYS A 134 -16.52 -34.58 -30.95
C CYS A 134 -15.41 -35.63 -31.07
N GLY A 135 -14.84 -36.09 -29.94
CA GLY A 135 -13.78 -37.10 -29.91
C GLY A 135 -12.41 -36.65 -30.41
N ASN A 136 -12.26 -35.40 -30.89
CA ASN A 136 -10.97 -34.86 -31.34
C ASN A 136 -9.92 -34.93 -30.23
N GLU A 137 -8.71 -35.39 -30.57
CA GLU A 137 -7.58 -35.44 -29.65
C GLU A 137 -6.80 -34.12 -29.66
N PHE A 138 -6.52 -33.57 -28.49
CA PHE A 138 -5.75 -32.32 -28.32
C PHE A 138 -5.23 -32.18 -26.88
N PRO A 139 -4.22 -31.33 -26.62
CA PRO A 139 -3.70 -31.15 -25.28
C PRO A 139 -4.71 -30.47 -24.33
N LEU A 140 -4.87 -31.03 -23.14
CA LEU A 140 -5.60 -30.40 -22.04
C LEU A 140 -4.87 -29.14 -21.55
N THR A 141 -5.63 -28.22 -20.94
CA THR A 141 -5.06 -26.99 -20.35
C THR A 141 -4.52 -27.23 -18.95
N CYS A 142 -5.27 -27.96 -18.11
CA CYS A 142 -4.83 -28.38 -16.77
C CYS A 142 -5.64 -29.59 -16.28
N ALA A 143 -5.08 -30.34 -15.33
CA ALA A 143 -5.73 -31.45 -14.65
C ALA A 143 -5.84 -31.15 -13.15
N ILE A 144 -6.91 -31.63 -12.51
CA ILE A 144 -7.08 -31.49 -11.06
C ILE A 144 -6.83 -32.84 -10.41
N TRP A 145 -6.04 -32.80 -9.34
CA TRP A 145 -5.54 -33.98 -8.67
C TRP A 145 -5.82 -33.90 -7.17
N LYS A 146 -6.04 -35.05 -6.54
CA LYS A 146 -5.92 -35.24 -5.09
C LYS A 146 -4.63 -35.98 -4.79
N GLN A 147 -4.01 -35.66 -3.66
CA GLN A 147 -2.83 -36.38 -3.19
C GLN A 147 -2.96 -36.78 -1.72
N LYS A 148 -2.36 -37.92 -1.36
CA LYS A 148 -2.27 -38.40 0.02
C LYS A 148 -0.87 -38.94 0.28
N ARG A 149 -0.42 -38.74 1.51
CA ARG A 149 0.80 -39.37 2.03
C ARG A 149 0.55 -39.72 3.50
N GLN A 150 0.74 -40.99 3.83
CA GLN A 150 0.56 -41.52 5.19
C GLN A 150 1.65 -40.99 6.12
N SER A 151 2.92 -41.15 5.70
CA SER A 151 4.12 -40.73 6.43
C SER A 151 5.25 -40.41 5.44
N SER A 152 6.30 -39.73 5.88
CA SER A 152 7.43 -39.29 5.04
C SER A 152 8.21 -40.44 4.39
N ASP A 153 8.18 -41.64 4.96
CA ASP A 153 8.82 -42.84 4.40
C ASP A 153 7.98 -43.53 3.30
N LYS A 154 6.71 -43.15 3.13
CA LYS A 154 5.80 -43.74 2.13
C LYS A 154 5.70 -42.88 0.87
N PRO A 155 5.50 -43.49 -0.31
CA PRO A 155 5.30 -42.76 -1.55
C PRO A 155 4.01 -41.93 -1.49
N ILE A 156 4.00 -40.81 -2.23
CA ILE A 156 2.82 -39.98 -2.40
C ILE A 156 1.89 -40.66 -3.40
N SER A 157 0.65 -40.95 -3.00
CA SER A 157 -0.39 -41.40 -3.93
C SER A 157 -1.13 -40.20 -4.51
N ARG A 158 -1.38 -40.23 -5.82
CA ARG A 158 -2.06 -39.16 -6.56
C ARG A 158 -3.18 -39.74 -7.41
N GLU A 159 -4.31 -39.05 -7.41
CA GLU A 159 -5.51 -39.44 -8.17
C GLU A 159 -5.98 -38.24 -8.99
N CYS A 160 -6.04 -38.40 -10.32
CA CYS A 160 -6.58 -37.38 -11.21
C CYS A 160 -8.11 -37.44 -11.14
N ILE A 161 -8.76 -36.32 -10.82
CA ILE A 161 -10.21 -36.27 -10.59
C ILE A 161 -10.95 -35.42 -11.63
N ASP A 162 -10.25 -34.56 -12.37
CA ASP A 162 -10.88 -33.65 -13.35
C ASP A 162 -9.89 -33.26 -14.45
N ILE A 163 -10.36 -33.11 -15.68
CA ILE A 163 -9.58 -32.68 -16.85
C ILE A 163 -10.21 -31.42 -17.41
N ARG A 164 -9.43 -30.35 -17.62
CA ARG A 164 -9.96 -29.05 -18.06
C ARG A 164 -9.29 -28.56 -19.32
N TYR A 165 -10.10 -27.99 -20.21
CA TYR A 165 -9.64 -27.36 -21.44
C TYR A 165 -10.51 -26.16 -21.84
N LYS A 166 -9.83 -25.13 -22.37
CA LYS A 166 -10.45 -23.85 -22.76
C LYS A 166 -11.40 -23.97 -23.96
N ALA A 167 -10.95 -24.65 -25.01
CA ALA A 167 -11.74 -24.87 -26.21
C ALA A 167 -11.15 -26.03 -27.00
N CYS A 168 -12.01 -26.94 -27.46
CA CYS A 168 -11.62 -27.92 -28.47
C CYS A 168 -11.38 -27.20 -29.80
N PRO A 169 -10.23 -27.40 -30.46
CA PRO A 169 -9.91 -26.70 -31.70
C PRO A 169 -10.85 -27.06 -32.87
N LYS A 170 -11.56 -28.20 -32.80
CA LYS A 170 -12.47 -28.67 -33.85
C LYS A 170 -13.91 -28.18 -33.70
N CYS A 171 -14.46 -28.17 -32.47
CA CYS A 171 -15.89 -27.92 -32.25
C CYS A 171 -16.20 -26.85 -31.18
N GLY A 172 -15.17 -26.25 -30.58
CA GLY A 172 -15.32 -25.20 -29.56
C GLY A 172 -15.77 -25.69 -28.18
N ASP A 173 -15.93 -27.00 -27.96
CA ASP A 173 -16.33 -27.53 -26.65
C ASP A 173 -15.35 -27.10 -25.54
N ARG A 174 -15.90 -26.69 -24.40
CA ARG A 174 -15.16 -26.11 -23.28
C ARG A 174 -15.49 -26.87 -22.00
N LYS A 175 -14.47 -27.21 -21.21
CA LYS A 175 -14.61 -27.89 -19.91
C LYS A 175 -13.87 -27.13 -18.82
N GLU A 176 -14.64 -26.50 -17.93
CA GLU A 176 -14.14 -25.68 -16.82
C GLU A 176 -14.06 -26.43 -15.49
N LYS A 177 -14.94 -27.42 -15.31
CA LYS A 177 -15.09 -28.24 -14.11
C LYS A 177 -15.97 -29.45 -14.44
N ASP A 178 -16.14 -30.34 -13.47
CA ASP A 178 -17.08 -31.46 -13.51
C ASP A 178 -16.86 -32.38 -14.73
N ASN A 179 -15.61 -32.56 -15.15
CA ASN A 179 -15.20 -33.35 -16.30
C ASN A 179 -14.17 -34.41 -15.90
N PRO A 180 -14.61 -35.50 -15.24
CA PRO A 180 -13.70 -36.56 -14.80
C PRO A 180 -12.89 -37.17 -15.96
N PRO A 181 -11.70 -37.73 -15.68
CA PRO A 181 -10.91 -38.45 -16.68
C PRO A 181 -11.71 -39.60 -17.28
N ASN A 182 -11.61 -39.79 -18.61
CA ASN A 182 -12.20 -40.94 -19.29
C ASN A 182 -11.14 -42.06 -19.47
N SER A 183 -11.53 -43.17 -20.12
CA SER A 183 -10.64 -44.30 -20.37
C SER A 183 -9.36 -43.91 -21.11
N PHE A 184 -9.45 -43.01 -22.09
CA PHE A 184 -8.29 -42.49 -22.82
C PHE A 184 -7.33 -41.72 -21.90
N ASP A 185 -7.87 -40.88 -21.01
CA ASP A 185 -7.06 -40.13 -20.05
C ASP A 185 -6.36 -41.07 -19.04
N PHE A 186 -7.04 -42.11 -18.57
CA PHE A 186 -6.46 -43.12 -17.67
C PHE A 186 -5.36 -43.94 -18.36
N GLU A 187 -5.58 -44.36 -19.60
CA GLU A 187 -4.56 -45.08 -20.37
C GLU A 187 -3.32 -44.22 -20.59
N LYS A 188 -3.49 -42.94 -20.93
CA LYS A 188 -2.38 -41.99 -21.09
C LYS A 188 -1.63 -41.77 -19.78
N LEU A 189 -2.34 -41.68 -18.65
CA LEU A 189 -1.72 -41.58 -17.33
C LEU A 189 -0.91 -42.82 -16.97
N LYS A 190 -1.45 -44.02 -17.22
CA LYS A 190 -0.75 -45.28 -17.00
C LYS A 190 0.55 -45.35 -17.81
N GLN A 191 0.50 -44.97 -19.09
CA GLN A 191 1.70 -44.90 -19.94
C GLN A 191 2.76 -43.98 -19.33
N ILE A 192 2.37 -42.80 -18.85
CA ILE A 192 3.30 -41.85 -18.20
C ILE A 192 3.86 -42.43 -16.89
N ASP A 193 3.04 -43.13 -16.11
CA ASP A 193 3.46 -43.75 -14.85
C ASP A 193 4.45 -44.91 -15.07
N GLU A 194 4.44 -45.55 -16.23
CA GLU A 194 5.40 -46.61 -16.61
C GLU A 194 6.69 -46.07 -17.24
N MET A 195 6.71 -44.80 -17.70
CA MET A 195 7.89 -44.19 -18.32
C MET A 195 9.06 -43.99 -17.34
N GLU A 196 10.29 -44.21 -17.81
CA GLU A 196 11.50 -43.83 -17.10
C GLU A 196 11.97 -42.44 -17.56
N ILE A 197 12.23 -41.53 -16.60
CA ILE A 197 12.79 -40.21 -16.89
C ILE A 197 14.31 -40.36 -17.03
N LYS A 198 14.82 -40.23 -18.26
CA LYS A 198 16.25 -40.37 -18.58
C LYS A 198 17.00 -39.06 -18.42
N GLU A 199 16.31 -37.95 -18.63
CA GLU A 199 16.86 -36.61 -18.56
C GLU A 199 17.13 -36.22 -17.10
N TRP A 200 18.07 -35.29 -16.91
CA TRP A 200 18.41 -34.83 -15.58
C TRP A 200 17.27 -33.99 -14.96
N TYR A 201 17.02 -34.21 -13.67
CA TYR A 201 16.12 -33.40 -12.84
C TYR A 201 16.63 -33.37 -11.38
N PRO A 202 16.29 -32.33 -10.59
CA PRO A 202 16.82 -32.19 -9.24
C PRO A 202 16.20 -33.21 -8.28
N LYS A 203 17.05 -33.94 -7.56
CA LYS A 203 16.69 -34.90 -6.49
C LYS A 203 17.10 -34.39 -5.10
N ASN A 204 17.44 -33.11 -5.00
CA ASN A 204 17.92 -32.48 -3.78
C ASN A 204 16.94 -32.66 -2.62
N ARG A 205 17.46 -33.05 -1.45
CA ARG A 205 16.67 -33.22 -0.22
C ARG A 205 16.31 -31.86 0.37
N LEU A 206 15.09 -31.72 0.91
CA LEU A 206 14.61 -30.49 1.57
C LEU A 206 15.07 -30.44 3.04
N TYR A 207 16.38 -30.52 3.25
CA TYR A 207 17.05 -30.67 4.53
C TYR A 207 18.25 -29.72 4.63
N HIS A 208 18.55 -29.28 5.84
CA HIS A 208 19.76 -28.52 6.12
C HIS A 208 20.97 -29.44 6.27
N ILE A 209 22.17 -28.85 6.25
CA ILE A 209 23.45 -29.55 6.41
C ILE A 209 23.57 -30.33 7.73
N ASN A 210 22.83 -29.90 8.77
CA ASN A 210 22.79 -30.57 10.08
C ASN A 210 21.81 -31.77 10.12
N GLY A 211 21.23 -32.15 8.98
CA GLY A 211 20.27 -33.25 8.88
C GLY A 211 18.86 -32.93 9.38
N LYS A 212 18.60 -31.71 9.87
CA LYS A 212 17.25 -31.27 10.23
C LYS A 212 16.46 -30.86 8.97
N PRO A 213 15.14 -31.11 8.96
CA PRO A 213 14.31 -30.72 7.83
C PRO A 213 14.18 -29.20 7.73
N PHE A 214 13.93 -28.67 6.52
CA PHE A 214 13.54 -27.27 6.34
C PHE A 214 12.34 -26.90 7.22
N MET A 215 12.35 -25.70 7.80
CA MET A 215 11.41 -25.29 8.86
C MET A 215 9.95 -25.40 8.44
N LYS A 216 9.66 -25.05 7.18
CA LYS A 216 8.31 -25.14 6.62
C LYS A 216 8.20 -26.20 5.53
N LYS A 217 9.05 -27.24 5.54
CA LYS A 217 8.74 -28.43 4.74
C LYS A 217 7.53 -29.13 5.34
N GLU A 218 6.60 -29.55 4.49
CA GLU A 218 5.49 -30.39 4.91
C GLU A 218 5.79 -31.85 4.57
N LYS A 219 4.93 -32.50 3.78
CA LYS A 219 5.05 -33.92 3.45
C LYS A 219 5.93 -34.17 2.23
N TYR A 220 6.93 -33.34 1.94
CA TYR A 220 7.87 -33.53 0.83
C TYR A 220 9.29 -33.77 1.36
N GLU A 221 10.00 -34.72 0.75
CA GLU A 221 11.34 -35.13 1.13
C GLU A 221 12.42 -34.57 0.22
N SER A 222 12.08 -34.35 -1.05
CA SER A 222 12.99 -33.84 -2.08
C SER A 222 12.26 -32.96 -3.10
N VAL A 223 13.04 -32.21 -3.88
CA VAL A 223 12.53 -31.25 -4.87
C VAL A 223 11.69 -31.93 -5.95
N ASP A 224 12.05 -33.14 -6.40
CA ASP A 224 11.31 -33.89 -7.42
C ASP A 224 9.90 -34.31 -6.96
N GLU A 225 9.70 -34.54 -5.66
CA GLU A 225 8.38 -34.88 -5.12
C GLU A 225 7.37 -33.71 -5.22
N LEU A 226 7.83 -32.47 -5.43
CA LEU A 226 6.98 -31.28 -5.63
C LEU A 226 6.20 -31.33 -6.96
N PHE A 227 6.52 -32.27 -7.85
CA PHE A 227 5.94 -32.38 -9.18
C PHE A 227 5.16 -33.70 -9.33
N THR A 228 4.16 -33.69 -10.21
CA THR A 228 3.64 -34.94 -10.77
C THR A 228 4.66 -35.54 -11.72
N LYS A 229 4.60 -36.85 -11.96
CA LYS A 229 5.52 -37.52 -12.89
C LYS A 229 5.44 -36.93 -14.30
N ARG A 230 4.23 -36.59 -14.76
CA ARG A 230 3.98 -35.87 -16.01
C ARG A 230 4.72 -34.53 -16.07
N ASN A 231 4.56 -33.68 -15.06
CA ASN A 231 5.23 -32.38 -15.04
C ASN A 231 6.74 -32.52 -14.93
N LEU A 232 7.24 -33.46 -14.12
CA LEU A 232 8.67 -33.68 -13.95
C LEU A 232 9.34 -34.10 -15.26
N GLN A 233 8.74 -35.04 -15.99
CA GLN A 233 9.22 -35.46 -17.31
C GLN A 233 9.24 -34.29 -18.32
N ALA A 234 8.15 -33.52 -18.38
CA ALA A 234 8.03 -32.39 -19.28
C ALA A 234 9.06 -31.28 -18.97
N LEU A 235 9.30 -30.99 -17.68
CA LEU A 235 10.30 -30.02 -17.24
C LEU A 235 11.72 -30.48 -17.52
N ALA A 236 12.01 -31.79 -17.37
CA ALA A 236 13.31 -32.35 -17.67
C ALA A 236 13.65 -32.25 -19.16
N TRP A 237 12.70 -32.60 -20.06
CA TRP A 237 12.85 -32.38 -21.51
C TRP A 237 13.05 -30.91 -21.87
N LEU A 238 12.27 -30.03 -21.25
CA LEU A 238 12.39 -28.60 -21.51
C LEU A 238 13.75 -28.05 -21.07
N MET A 239 14.22 -28.41 -19.89
CA MET A 239 15.53 -27.97 -19.39
C MET A 239 16.67 -28.51 -20.26
N GLU A 240 16.62 -29.77 -20.69
CA GLU A 240 17.59 -30.35 -21.62
C GLU A 240 17.64 -29.58 -22.95
N ALA A 241 16.48 -29.31 -23.56
CA ALA A 241 16.40 -28.52 -24.79
C ALA A 241 16.93 -27.08 -24.64
N ILE A 242 16.79 -26.48 -23.45
CA ILE A 242 17.36 -25.17 -23.12
C ILE A 242 18.89 -25.26 -22.96
N GLU A 243 19.41 -26.31 -22.32
CA GLU A 243 20.85 -26.51 -22.09
C GLU A 243 21.64 -26.68 -23.40
N GLU A 244 20.99 -27.14 -24.47
CA GLU A 244 21.58 -27.25 -25.81
C GLU A 244 21.88 -25.89 -26.47
N GLU A 245 21.34 -24.77 -25.98
CA GLU A 245 21.69 -23.44 -26.50
C GLU A 245 23.16 -23.12 -26.21
N THR A 246 23.93 -22.90 -27.26
CA THR A 246 25.38 -22.69 -27.17
C THR A 246 25.76 -21.30 -26.67
N ASN A 247 24.96 -20.28 -26.99
CA ASN A 247 25.16 -18.92 -26.51
C ASN A 247 24.77 -18.84 -25.03
N ARG A 248 25.77 -18.66 -24.17
CA ARG A 248 25.59 -18.60 -22.72
C ARG A 248 24.53 -17.59 -22.28
N ASP A 249 24.51 -16.40 -22.86
CA ASP A 249 23.56 -15.35 -22.45
C ASP A 249 22.13 -15.70 -22.85
N LEU A 250 21.91 -16.15 -24.08
CA LEU A 250 20.60 -16.59 -24.54
C LEU A 250 20.10 -17.81 -23.77
N ARG A 251 20.99 -18.75 -23.44
CA ARG A 251 20.70 -19.88 -22.56
C ARG A 251 20.29 -19.43 -21.17
N ASP A 252 20.99 -18.47 -20.57
CA ASP A 252 20.65 -17.93 -19.25
C ASP A 252 19.27 -17.25 -19.28
N PHE A 253 18.93 -16.52 -20.35
CA PHE A 253 17.59 -15.95 -20.54
C PHE A 253 16.50 -17.02 -20.64
N LEU A 254 16.75 -18.13 -21.35
CA LEU A 254 15.82 -19.26 -21.42
C LEU A 254 15.67 -19.95 -20.05
N LYS A 255 16.77 -20.14 -19.31
CA LYS A 255 16.76 -20.73 -17.96
C LYS A 255 15.96 -19.88 -16.96
N ILE A 256 16.11 -18.55 -17.00
CA ILE A 256 15.36 -17.68 -16.08
C ILE A 256 13.88 -17.60 -16.47
N ALA A 257 13.54 -17.72 -17.76
CA ALA A 257 12.15 -17.90 -18.20
C ALA A 257 11.57 -19.24 -17.71
N PHE A 258 12.36 -20.31 -17.69
CA PHE A 258 11.97 -21.59 -17.09
C PHE A 258 11.70 -21.45 -15.57
N THR A 259 12.60 -20.84 -14.80
CA THR A 259 12.41 -20.70 -13.35
C THR A 259 11.24 -19.77 -13.00
N SER A 260 10.94 -18.80 -13.86
CA SER A 260 9.79 -17.90 -13.66
C SER A 260 8.46 -18.66 -13.65
N MET A 261 8.37 -19.83 -14.29
CA MET A 261 7.14 -20.62 -14.40
C MET A 261 7.15 -21.96 -13.65
N VAL A 262 8.33 -22.54 -13.35
CA VAL A 262 8.42 -23.90 -12.78
C VAL A 262 7.60 -24.08 -11.51
N HIS A 263 7.51 -23.04 -10.68
CA HIS A 263 6.71 -23.04 -9.45
C HIS A 263 5.20 -23.24 -9.70
N LEU A 264 4.70 -22.84 -10.87
CA LEU A 264 3.31 -23.04 -11.31
C LEU A 264 3.04 -24.47 -11.79
N CYS A 265 4.09 -25.25 -12.06
CA CYS A 265 4.01 -26.65 -12.45
C CYS A 265 4.20 -27.60 -11.26
N THR A 266 4.27 -27.07 -10.04
CA THR A 266 4.31 -27.87 -8.81
C THR A 266 2.91 -28.29 -8.37
N THR A 267 2.82 -29.29 -7.52
CA THR A 267 1.58 -29.71 -6.86
C THR A 267 1.13 -28.72 -5.77
N MET A 268 1.86 -27.63 -5.55
CA MET A 268 1.59 -26.60 -4.53
C MET A 268 0.58 -25.54 -4.99
N CYS A 269 -0.07 -25.74 -6.14
CA CYS A 269 -1.05 -24.83 -6.72
C CYS A 269 -2.49 -25.32 -6.41
N PRO A 270 -3.18 -24.80 -5.39
CA PRO A 270 -4.45 -25.35 -4.93
C PRO A 270 -5.61 -24.91 -5.84
N ILE A 271 -6.76 -25.57 -5.73
CA ILE A 271 -8.01 -25.01 -6.26
C ILE A 271 -8.74 -24.23 -5.15
N SER A 272 -9.33 -23.08 -5.50
CA SER A 272 -10.25 -22.34 -4.62
C SER A 272 -11.45 -21.89 -5.43
N GLU A 273 -12.65 -22.02 -4.86
CA GLU A 273 -13.90 -21.56 -5.47
C GLU A 273 -14.17 -20.07 -5.17
N GLY A 274 -13.38 -19.43 -4.30
CA GLY A 274 -13.41 -17.99 -4.02
C GLY A 274 -12.07 -17.30 -4.29
N GLY A 275 -12.07 -16.24 -5.11
CA GLY A 275 -10.93 -15.35 -5.35
C GLY A 275 -10.22 -15.47 -6.71
N HIS A 276 -9.05 -14.82 -6.83
CA HIS A 276 -8.26 -14.51 -8.04
C HIS A 276 -7.85 -15.67 -9.00
N PHE A 277 -8.30 -16.90 -8.77
CA PHE A 277 -7.99 -18.04 -9.65
C PHE A 277 -9.04 -18.20 -10.74
N THR A 278 -8.62 -18.78 -11.86
CA THR A 278 -9.52 -19.09 -12.98
C THR A 278 -9.70 -20.61 -13.07
N PRO A 279 -10.71 -21.10 -13.79
CA PRO A 279 -10.87 -22.54 -14.04
C PRO A 279 -9.63 -23.23 -14.61
N TYR A 280 -8.70 -22.47 -15.22
CA TYR A 280 -7.54 -22.97 -15.96
C TYR A 280 -6.19 -22.54 -15.40
N SER A 281 -6.16 -21.80 -14.29
CA SER A 281 -4.91 -21.32 -13.73
C SER A 281 -4.98 -21.15 -12.23
N SER A 282 -3.93 -21.64 -11.57
CA SER A 282 -3.67 -21.50 -10.14
C SER A 282 -2.20 -21.06 -9.93
N ALA A 283 -1.84 -20.74 -8.69
CA ALA A 283 -0.51 -20.30 -8.31
C ALA A 283 -0.09 -20.82 -6.93
N TRP A 284 1.21 -20.82 -6.67
CA TRP A 284 1.77 -21.11 -5.34
C TRP A 284 1.53 -19.94 -4.38
N THR A 285 0.58 -20.15 -3.46
CA THR A 285 0.05 -19.12 -2.54
C THR A 285 0.74 -19.06 -1.18
N GLN A 286 1.26 -20.17 -0.69
CA GLN A 286 1.88 -20.25 0.64
C GLN A 286 3.38 -19.96 0.58
N GLN A 287 3.91 -19.36 1.65
CA GLN A 287 5.35 -19.11 1.83
C GLN A 287 6.03 -20.34 2.45
N SER A 288 5.80 -21.51 1.85
CA SER A 288 6.32 -22.82 2.28
C SER A 288 6.20 -23.86 1.17
N TYR A 289 6.99 -24.93 1.24
CA TYR A 289 6.81 -26.14 0.42
C TYR A 289 5.62 -26.95 0.95
N TRP A 290 4.45 -26.34 0.90
CA TRP A 290 3.22 -26.86 1.49
C TRP A 290 2.62 -27.99 0.69
N PHE A 291 2.04 -28.97 1.37
CA PHE A 291 1.35 -30.13 0.81
C PHE A 291 -0.17 -29.89 0.88
N PRO A 292 -0.84 -29.50 -0.23
CA PRO A 292 -2.27 -29.27 -0.20
C PRO A 292 -3.05 -30.50 0.30
N SER A 293 -3.87 -30.31 1.33
CA SER A 293 -4.81 -31.32 1.82
C SER A 293 -6.03 -31.49 0.90
N GLY A 294 -6.41 -30.41 0.22
CA GLY A 294 -7.43 -30.40 -0.84
C GLY A 294 -6.85 -30.66 -2.23
N PRO A 295 -7.69 -30.61 -3.28
CA PRO A 295 -7.22 -30.81 -4.65
C PRO A 295 -6.27 -29.69 -5.10
N PHE A 296 -5.34 -30.05 -5.99
CA PHE A 296 -4.41 -29.13 -6.63
C PHE A 296 -4.53 -29.20 -8.14
N MET A 297 -4.02 -28.17 -8.81
CA MET A 297 -4.03 -28.02 -10.26
C MET A 297 -2.66 -28.37 -10.84
N GLU A 298 -2.58 -29.45 -11.60
CA GLU A 298 -1.47 -29.74 -12.49
C GLU A 298 -1.63 -28.91 -13.77
N GLN A 299 -0.74 -27.94 -13.97
CA GLN A 299 -0.76 -27.05 -15.13
C GLN A 299 0.16 -27.55 -16.23
N ASN A 300 -0.25 -27.38 -17.49
CA ASN A 300 0.52 -27.80 -18.66
C ASN A 300 1.85 -27.02 -18.78
N VAL A 301 2.98 -27.73 -18.70
CA VAL A 301 4.33 -27.15 -18.68
C VAL A 301 4.63 -26.33 -19.93
N TRP A 302 4.26 -26.80 -21.13
CA TRP A 302 4.52 -26.06 -22.35
C TRP A 302 3.73 -24.74 -22.38
N LEU A 303 2.44 -24.77 -22.02
CA LEU A 303 1.62 -23.55 -21.97
C LEU A 303 2.16 -22.54 -20.94
N LYS A 304 2.78 -23.01 -19.86
CA LYS A 304 3.42 -22.14 -18.86
C LYS A 304 4.75 -21.57 -19.32
N PHE A 305 5.56 -22.34 -20.04
CA PHE A 305 6.80 -21.84 -20.65
C PHE A 305 6.55 -20.85 -21.78
N GLU A 306 5.59 -21.14 -22.67
CA GLU A 306 5.14 -20.20 -23.70
C GLU A 306 4.64 -18.90 -23.03
N GLY A 307 3.80 -19.00 -22.00
CA GLY A 307 3.34 -17.84 -21.23
C GLY A 307 4.48 -17.04 -20.56
N SER A 308 5.53 -17.69 -20.05
CA SER A 308 6.68 -17.00 -19.46
C SER A 308 7.59 -16.34 -20.48
N MET A 309 7.58 -16.77 -21.74
CA MET A 309 8.30 -16.10 -22.82
C MET A 309 7.48 -14.94 -23.43
N ILE A 310 6.29 -15.25 -23.95
CA ILE A 310 5.51 -14.36 -24.83
C ILE A 310 4.22 -13.83 -24.21
N GLY A 311 3.87 -14.22 -22.98
CA GLY A 311 2.68 -13.73 -22.30
C GLY A 311 2.75 -12.24 -21.92
N ASN A 312 1.64 -11.68 -21.43
CA ASN A 312 1.57 -10.26 -21.01
C ASN A 312 2.63 -9.88 -19.96
N GLN A 313 2.98 -10.81 -19.09
CA GLN A 313 4.04 -10.67 -18.07
C GLN A 313 5.30 -11.46 -18.45
N GLY A 314 5.41 -11.93 -19.69
CA GLY A 314 6.52 -12.75 -20.16
C GLY A 314 7.82 -11.97 -20.30
N LEU A 315 8.92 -12.71 -20.39
CA LEU A 315 10.28 -12.21 -20.48
C LEU A 315 10.47 -11.26 -21.67
N LEU A 316 9.87 -11.54 -22.84
CA LEU A 316 10.01 -10.64 -24.01
C LEU A 316 9.43 -9.25 -23.73
N ASN A 317 8.28 -9.16 -23.05
CA ASN A 317 7.71 -7.87 -22.64
C ASN A 317 8.56 -7.20 -21.56
N GLY A 318 9.07 -7.98 -20.60
CA GLY A 318 10.02 -7.48 -19.60
C GLY A 318 11.30 -6.90 -20.22
N LYS A 319 11.85 -7.54 -21.26
CA LYS A 319 13.04 -7.07 -21.99
C LYS A 319 12.76 -5.92 -22.95
N ASN A 320 11.61 -5.92 -23.63
CA ASN A 320 11.16 -4.76 -24.41
C ASN A 320 11.10 -3.49 -23.57
N GLU A 321 10.70 -3.61 -22.30
CA GLU A 321 10.72 -2.50 -21.35
C GLU A 321 12.14 -2.21 -20.83
N SER A 322 12.83 -3.19 -20.27
CA SER A 322 14.11 -2.97 -19.59
C SER A 322 15.25 -2.56 -20.53
N ASN A 323 15.27 -3.05 -21.78
CA ASN A 323 16.26 -2.62 -22.78
C ASN A 323 16.19 -1.12 -23.09
N LYS A 324 15.01 -0.48 -22.94
CA LYS A 324 14.87 0.97 -23.14
C LYS A 324 15.68 1.78 -22.13
N TYR A 325 15.84 1.23 -20.92
CA TYR A 325 16.54 1.89 -19.83
C TYR A 325 18.00 1.45 -19.72
N PHE A 326 18.32 0.20 -20.08
CA PHE A 326 19.62 -0.41 -19.75
C PHE A 326 20.48 -0.79 -20.95
N LYS A 327 20.16 -0.30 -22.16
CA LYS A 327 20.92 -0.61 -23.39
C LYS A 327 22.42 -0.34 -23.30
N ASP A 328 22.81 0.70 -22.56
CA ASP A 328 24.19 1.21 -22.49
C ASP A 328 24.87 0.91 -21.14
N VAL A 329 24.23 0.08 -20.29
CA VAL A 329 24.75 -0.24 -18.95
C VAL A 329 25.96 -1.17 -19.04
N LYS A 330 27.04 -0.79 -18.35
CA LYS A 330 28.29 -1.55 -18.23
C LYS A 330 28.31 -2.38 -16.95
N PHE A 331 28.46 -3.69 -17.11
CA PHE A 331 28.64 -4.62 -15.99
C PHE A 331 30.10 -4.69 -15.60
N ALA A 332 30.34 -4.54 -14.30
CA ALA A 332 31.66 -4.63 -13.71
C ALA A 332 32.07 -6.09 -13.44
N GLN A 333 33.36 -6.38 -13.49
CA GLN A 333 33.92 -7.66 -12.98
C GLN A 333 34.28 -7.58 -11.49
N SER A 334 34.46 -6.38 -10.95
CA SER A 334 34.74 -6.12 -9.54
C SER A 334 34.01 -4.87 -9.05
N PHE A 335 33.86 -4.69 -7.74
CA PHE A 335 33.18 -3.49 -7.22
C PHE A 335 34.03 -2.23 -7.43
N GLU A 336 35.35 -2.36 -7.51
CA GLU A 336 36.30 -1.27 -7.71
C GLU A 336 36.09 -0.56 -9.05
N GLU A 337 35.77 -1.28 -10.13
CA GLU A 337 35.42 -0.68 -11.42
C GLU A 337 34.21 0.26 -11.30
N VAL A 338 33.23 -0.11 -10.44
CA VAL A 338 32.09 0.76 -10.15
C VAL A 338 32.51 1.95 -9.32
N VAL A 339 33.35 1.77 -8.30
CA VAL A 339 33.88 2.86 -7.46
C VAL A 339 34.66 3.88 -8.32
N ASN A 340 35.50 3.40 -9.23
CA ASN A 340 36.33 4.21 -10.14
C ASN A 340 35.52 4.85 -11.28
N GLY A 341 34.28 4.42 -11.52
CA GLY A 341 33.42 4.97 -12.58
C GLY A 341 33.69 4.38 -13.97
N GLU A 342 34.33 3.22 -14.01
CA GLU A 342 34.62 2.46 -15.23
C GLU A 342 33.40 1.63 -15.68
N ALA A 343 32.57 1.23 -14.71
CA ALA A 343 31.36 0.45 -14.91
C ALA A 343 30.18 0.99 -14.09
N ASP A 344 28.97 0.58 -14.47
CA ASP A 344 27.73 1.10 -13.89
C ASP A 344 27.18 0.22 -12.76
N ILE A 345 27.38 -1.10 -12.86
CA ILE A 345 26.83 -2.06 -11.89
C ILE A 345 27.77 -3.23 -11.58
N PHE A 346 27.89 -3.56 -10.29
CA PHE A 346 28.47 -4.81 -9.80
C PHE A 346 27.42 -5.62 -9.04
N ILE A 347 27.31 -6.92 -9.36
CA ILE A 347 26.35 -7.84 -8.74
C ILE A 347 27.14 -8.99 -8.10
N TYR A 348 27.10 -9.07 -6.78
CA TYR A 348 27.79 -10.10 -6.01
C TYR A 348 26.81 -11.19 -5.55
N THR A 349 27.14 -12.46 -5.83
CA THR A 349 26.36 -13.61 -5.36
C THR A 349 27.07 -14.27 -4.17
N GLY A 350 26.64 -13.98 -2.95
CA GLY A 350 27.26 -14.46 -1.73
C GLY A 350 26.90 -13.63 -0.51
N SER A 351 27.63 -13.84 0.58
CA SER A 351 27.46 -13.09 1.82
C SER A 351 27.83 -11.63 1.62
N SER A 352 26.93 -10.71 1.99
CA SER A 352 27.23 -9.27 1.93
C SER A 352 28.39 -8.90 2.86
N PHE A 353 28.63 -9.66 3.94
CA PHE A 353 29.79 -9.46 4.81
C PHE A 353 31.12 -9.63 4.07
N ASP A 354 31.22 -10.60 3.16
CA ASP A 354 32.44 -10.83 2.39
C ASP A 354 32.73 -9.67 1.44
N LEU A 355 31.69 -9.18 0.76
CA LEU A 355 31.82 -8.03 -0.15
C LEU A 355 32.16 -6.76 0.62
N ILE A 356 31.45 -6.46 1.70
CA ILE A 356 31.67 -5.24 2.49
C ILE A 356 33.08 -5.23 3.09
N LYS A 357 33.60 -6.40 3.52
CA LYS A 357 35.00 -6.52 3.95
C LYS A 357 35.98 -6.10 2.85
N GLN A 358 35.77 -6.53 1.61
CA GLN A 358 36.60 -6.11 0.49
C GLN A 358 36.47 -4.61 0.21
N MET A 359 35.23 -4.09 0.20
CA MET A 359 34.95 -2.66 0.00
C MET A 359 35.65 -1.79 1.06
N ARG A 360 35.57 -2.17 2.33
CA ARG A 360 36.23 -1.49 3.45
C ARG A 360 37.75 -1.50 3.33
N ASN A 361 38.35 -2.60 2.85
CA ASN A 361 39.79 -2.65 2.63
C ASN A 361 40.26 -1.64 1.59
N VAL A 362 39.42 -1.31 0.61
CA VAL A 362 39.71 -0.32 -0.44
C VAL A 362 39.38 1.10 0.02
N SER A 363 38.23 1.31 0.66
CA SER A 363 37.76 2.66 1.03
C SER A 363 38.28 3.16 2.37
N GLY A 364 38.83 2.30 3.22
CA GLY A 364 39.14 2.64 4.60
C GLY A 364 37.95 3.26 5.33
N ASN A 365 38.20 4.27 6.17
CA ASN A 365 37.17 4.95 6.95
C ASN A 365 36.38 6.02 6.16
N SER A 366 36.75 6.33 4.92
CA SER A 366 36.04 7.34 4.12
C SER A 366 34.75 6.79 3.49
N GLY A 367 34.59 5.47 3.43
CA GLY A 367 33.47 4.82 2.74
C GLY A 367 33.54 4.98 1.21
N CYS A 368 32.73 4.20 0.49
CA CYS A 368 32.64 4.23 -0.96
C CYS A 368 31.21 4.35 -1.50
N ALA A 369 30.18 4.04 -0.69
CA ALA A 369 28.78 4.20 -1.08
C ALA A 369 28.27 5.61 -0.74
N ASP A 370 27.58 6.26 -1.68
CA ASP A 370 26.94 7.57 -1.48
C ASP A 370 25.53 7.45 -0.89
N TYR A 371 24.90 6.28 -1.04
CA TYR A 371 23.59 5.99 -0.47
C TYR A 371 23.42 4.49 -0.28
N ILE A 372 22.82 4.07 0.83
CA ILE A 372 22.38 2.68 1.02
C ILE A 372 20.85 2.65 1.07
N PHE A 373 20.26 1.83 0.23
CA PHE A 373 18.84 1.47 0.31
C PHE A 373 18.75 -0.04 0.35
N THR A 374 18.07 -0.62 1.35
CA THR A 374 18.02 -2.08 1.48
C THR A 374 16.79 -2.60 2.23
N ASP A 375 16.51 -3.89 2.02
CA ASP A 375 15.38 -4.62 2.60
C ASP A 375 15.83 -5.94 3.25
N PRO A 376 16.34 -5.92 4.49
CA PRO A 376 16.81 -7.13 5.16
C PRO A 376 15.64 -8.07 5.50
N PRO A 377 15.85 -9.40 5.58
CA PRO A 377 14.81 -10.35 5.95
C PRO A 377 14.20 -10.10 7.34
N TYR A 378 12.91 -10.43 7.51
CA TYR A 378 12.15 -10.14 8.73
C TYR A 378 11.97 -11.36 9.65
N ASP A 379 12.87 -11.53 10.63
CA ASP A 379 12.84 -12.60 11.65
C ASP A 379 12.54 -13.98 11.03
N SER A 380 11.42 -14.63 11.37
CA SER A 380 11.04 -15.98 10.94
C SER A 380 9.89 -15.99 9.91
N SER A 381 9.47 -14.82 9.44
CA SER A 381 8.25 -14.64 8.63
C SER A 381 8.32 -15.42 7.31
N ILE A 382 9.42 -15.24 6.58
CA ILE A 382 9.71 -15.87 5.28
C ILE A 382 11.11 -16.47 5.34
N GLN A 383 11.23 -17.74 4.95
CA GLN A 383 12.51 -18.45 4.85
C GLN A 383 12.98 -18.36 3.39
N TYR A 384 13.60 -17.24 3.01
CA TYR A 384 13.93 -16.95 1.61
C TYR A 384 14.89 -17.99 1.04
N GLY A 385 15.91 -18.36 1.80
CA GLY A 385 16.89 -19.37 1.41
C GLY A 385 16.26 -20.72 1.11
N GLU A 386 15.41 -21.20 2.03
CA GLU A 386 14.65 -22.45 1.84
C GLU A 386 13.76 -22.38 0.59
N LEU A 387 12.99 -21.30 0.41
CA LEU A 387 12.05 -21.15 -0.70
C LEU A 387 12.72 -20.98 -2.06
N ALA A 388 13.92 -20.42 -2.10
CA ALA A 388 14.71 -20.30 -3.33
C ALA A 388 15.30 -21.63 -3.78
N TYR A 389 15.44 -22.60 -2.87
CA TYR A 389 16.15 -23.84 -3.09
C TYR A 389 15.62 -24.65 -4.30
N MET A 390 14.31 -24.70 -4.54
CA MET A 390 13.75 -25.35 -5.74
C MET A 390 14.32 -24.76 -7.04
N TRP A 391 14.39 -23.44 -7.17
CA TRP A 391 14.96 -22.79 -8.35
C TRP A 391 16.45 -23.02 -8.45
N ILE A 392 17.15 -22.94 -7.32
CA ILE A 392 18.60 -23.14 -7.23
C ILE A 392 18.98 -24.56 -7.66
N SER A 393 18.24 -25.57 -7.19
CA SER A 393 18.42 -26.96 -7.59
C SER A 393 18.21 -27.12 -9.08
N TRP A 394 17.12 -26.59 -9.67
CA TRP A 394 16.90 -26.65 -11.12
C TRP A 394 17.99 -25.96 -11.95
N LEU A 395 18.59 -24.89 -11.42
CA LEU A 395 19.68 -24.16 -12.07
C LEU A 395 21.07 -24.78 -11.84
N LYS A 396 21.17 -25.87 -11.06
CA LYS A 396 22.45 -26.50 -10.66
C LYS A 396 23.39 -25.50 -9.96
N LYS A 397 22.82 -24.64 -9.11
CA LYS A 397 23.56 -23.61 -8.34
C LYS A 397 23.56 -23.88 -6.84
N ASP A 398 23.33 -25.13 -6.44
CA ASP A 398 23.18 -25.57 -5.06
C ASP A 398 24.50 -25.85 -4.33
N GLU A 399 25.63 -25.87 -5.04
CA GLU A 399 26.95 -26.08 -4.45
C GLU A 399 27.29 -25.01 -3.40
N GLY A 400 27.53 -25.45 -2.16
CA GLY A 400 27.84 -24.58 -1.02
C GLY A 400 26.67 -23.69 -0.57
N TYR A 401 25.48 -23.84 -1.16
CA TYR A 401 24.36 -22.94 -0.91
C TYR A 401 23.75 -23.13 0.48
N LEU A 402 23.58 -24.40 0.90
CA LEU A 402 22.98 -24.71 2.20
C LEU A 402 23.87 -24.27 3.37
N GLU A 403 25.19 -24.36 3.19
CA GLU A 403 26.21 -23.87 4.12
C GLU A 403 26.11 -22.34 4.25
N LYS A 404 26.09 -21.63 3.12
CA LYS A 404 25.94 -20.16 3.09
C LYS A 404 24.69 -19.69 3.80
N ILE A 405 23.51 -20.26 3.49
CA ILE A 405 22.27 -19.84 4.17
C ILE A 405 22.27 -20.24 5.65
N ALA A 406 22.94 -21.33 6.05
CA ALA A 406 23.05 -21.71 7.45
C ALA A 406 23.92 -20.75 8.26
N THR A 407 24.95 -20.15 7.66
CA THR A 407 25.84 -19.21 8.35
C THR A 407 25.37 -17.77 8.26
N ASP A 408 25.04 -17.30 7.06
CA ASP A 408 24.96 -15.85 6.76
C ASP A 408 23.55 -15.30 6.54
N GLU A 409 22.53 -16.16 6.35
CA GLU A 409 21.16 -15.67 6.19
C GLU A 409 20.64 -15.02 7.50
N VAL A 410 20.23 -13.75 7.42
CA VAL A 410 19.76 -12.94 8.58
C VAL A 410 18.30 -13.27 8.90
N ILE A 411 18.06 -14.46 9.45
CA ILE A 411 16.72 -14.97 9.80
C ILE A 411 16.71 -15.69 11.14
N HIS A 412 15.53 -15.84 11.73
CA HIS A 412 15.29 -16.79 12.82
C HIS A 412 14.78 -18.10 12.24
N ASN A 413 15.52 -19.19 12.51
CA ASN A 413 15.18 -20.55 12.07
C ASN A 413 15.61 -21.56 13.13
N LYS A 414 14.64 -22.18 13.80
CA LYS A 414 14.89 -23.17 14.87
C LYS A 414 15.52 -24.47 14.35
N GLN A 415 15.25 -24.86 13.11
CA GLN A 415 15.84 -26.07 12.50
C GLN A 415 17.31 -25.86 12.13
N GLN A 416 17.71 -24.63 11.84
CA GLN A 416 19.11 -24.25 11.65
C GLN A 416 19.79 -23.77 12.94
N GLU A 417 19.11 -23.89 14.10
CA GLU A 417 19.63 -23.43 15.40
C GLU A 417 19.95 -21.92 15.45
N LYS A 418 19.31 -21.13 14.58
CA LYS A 418 19.37 -19.67 14.58
C LYS A 418 18.33 -19.12 15.54
N SER A 419 18.74 -18.76 16.74
CA SER A 419 17.85 -18.13 17.73
C SER A 419 17.53 -16.69 17.34
N PHE A 420 16.62 -16.06 18.08
CA PHE A 420 16.37 -14.62 17.93
C PHE A 420 17.64 -13.78 18.23
N ASP A 421 18.48 -14.24 19.16
CA ASP A 421 19.71 -13.53 19.52
C ASP A 421 20.75 -13.63 18.40
N THR A 422 20.81 -14.78 17.69
CA THR A 422 21.59 -14.94 16.46
C THR A 422 21.10 -13.98 15.37
N TYR A 423 19.78 -13.92 15.15
CA TYR A 423 19.17 -12.98 14.20
C TYR A 423 19.53 -11.52 14.54
N HIS A 424 19.36 -11.11 15.80
CA HIS A 424 19.69 -9.77 16.26
C HIS A 424 21.18 -9.45 16.07
N SER A 425 22.07 -10.40 16.41
CA SER A 425 23.52 -10.22 16.24
C SER A 425 23.91 -10.05 14.77
N LEU A 426 23.34 -10.85 13.87
CA LEU A 426 23.59 -10.73 12.42
C LEU A 426 23.02 -9.42 11.85
N LEU A 427 21.85 -8.99 12.34
CA LEU A 427 21.25 -7.71 11.96
C LEU A 427 22.13 -6.53 12.43
N SER A 428 22.54 -6.52 13.70
CA SER A 428 23.45 -5.49 14.25
C SER A 428 24.76 -5.42 13.49
N ARG A 429 25.40 -6.58 13.23
CA ARG A 429 26.60 -6.64 12.39
C ARG A 429 26.35 -6.08 10.99
N SER A 430 25.18 -6.33 10.40
CA SER A 430 24.84 -5.76 9.08
C SER A 430 24.82 -4.23 9.10
N PHE A 431 24.29 -3.61 10.17
CA PHE A 431 24.33 -2.16 10.32
C PHE A 431 25.73 -1.61 10.54
N GLU A 432 26.56 -2.26 11.36
CA GLU A 432 27.97 -1.89 11.57
C GLU A 432 28.76 -1.93 10.25
N GLU A 433 28.56 -3.00 9.48
CA GLU A 433 29.20 -3.20 8.18
C GLU A 433 28.73 -2.15 7.16
N MET A 434 27.41 -1.87 7.08
CA MET A 434 26.87 -0.78 6.27
C MET A 434 27.43 0.59 6.69
N TYR A 435 27.54 0.86 7.99
CA TYR A 435 28.12 2.10 8.51
C TYR A 435 29.56 2.26 8.03
N SER A 436 30.35 1.17 7.99
CA SER A 436 31.75 1.22 7.62
C SER A 436 32.00 1.61 6.16
N VAL A 437 31.10 1.28 5.23
CA VAL A 437 31.25 1.55 3.79
C VAL A 437 30.43 2.71 3.26
N LEU A 438 29.47 3.22 4.03
CA LEU A 438 28.76 4.46 3.70
C LEU A 438 29.69 5.66 3.91
N LYS A 439 29.69 6.61 2.97
CA LYS A 439 30.44 7.87 3.14
C LYS A 439 29.88 8.70 4.31
N PRO A 440 30.71 9.53 4.98
CA PRO A 440 30.21 10.55 5.90
C PRO A 440 29.24 11.51 5.21
N ASP A 441 28.33 12.11 5.97
CA ASP A 441 27.29 13.03 5.45
C ASP A 441 26.36 12.39 4.40
N ALA A 442 26.05 11.10 4.60
CA ALA A 442 25.22 10.32 3.70
C ALA A 442 24.12 9.55 4.44
N TYR A 443 23.19 8.98 3.66
CA TYR A 443 21.98 8.38 4.18
C TYR A 443 21.93 6.86 3.99
N LEU A 444 21.26 6.21 4.93
CA LEU A 444 20.83 4.82 4.85
C LEU A 444 19.30 4.78 4.93
N THR A 445 18.65 4.03 4.07
CA THR A 445 17.21 3.73 4.18
C THR A 445 17.00 2.23 4.24
N VAL A 446 16.37 1.78 5.32
CA VAL A 446 16.04 0.38 5.55
C VAL A 446 14.53 0.21 5.47
N THR A 447 14.03 -0.63 4.56
CA THR A 447 12.61 -0.98 4.54
C THR A 447 12.31 -2.12 5.48
N PHE A 448 11.18 -2.03 6.17
CA PHE A 448 10.82 -2.95 7.21
C PHE A 448 9.31 -3.14 7.31
N HIS A 449 8.84 -4.39 7.23
CA HIS A 449 7.44 -4.76 7.41
C HIS A 449 7.30 -5.85 8.48
N ASN A 450 7.33 -5.45 9.74
CA ASN A 450 6.94 -6.32 10.85
C ASN A 450 6.02 -5.58 11.82
N PRO A 451 4.83 -6.13 12.12
CA PRO A 451 3.89 -5.52 13.06
C PRO A 451 4.38 -5.61 14.52
N THR A 452 5.39 -6.44 14.82
CA THR A 452 5.88 -6.60 16.19
C THR A 452 6.86 -5.48 16.55
N PHE A 453 6.54 -4.78 17.63
CA PHE A 453 7.40 -3.76 18.23
C PHE A 453 8.81 -4.29 18.54
N LYS A 454 8.92 -5.53 19.03
CA LYS A 454 10.21 -6.17 19.36
C LYS A 454 11.20 -6.17 18.19
N VAL A 455 10.77 -6.64 17.01
CA VAL A 455 11.66 -6.75 15.85
C VAL A 455 11.98 -5.36 15.30
N ARG A 456 11.03 -4.42 15.36
CA ARG A 456 11.26 -3.03 14.94
C ARG A 456 12.27 -2.31 15.85
N ASN A 457 12.12 -2.45 17.16
CA ASN A 457 13.05 -1.92 18.15
C ASN A 457 14.46 -2.50 17.96
N ALA A 458 14.57 -3.80 17.70
CA ALA A 458 15.83 -4.45 17.34
C ALA A 458 16.50 -3.81 16.11
N THR A 459 15.75 -3.54 15.04
CA THR A 459 16.28 -2.85 13.84
C THR A 459 16.74 -1.42 14.12
N ILE A 460 15.97 -0.64 14.89
CA ILE A 460 16.34 0.74 15.25
C ILE A 460 17.61 0.74 16.11
N ARG A 461 17.66 -0.13 17.13
CA ARG A 461 18.82 -0.28 18.00
C ARG A 461 20.08 -0.68 17.23
N ALA A 462 19.96 -1.63 16.30
CA ALA A 462 21.07 -2.04 15.46
C ALA A 462 21.67 -0.86 14.68
N GLY A 463 20.84 0.00 14.08
CA GLY A 463 21.32 1.18 13.37
C GLY A 463 21.95 2.23 14.29
N VAL A 464 21.31 2.53 15.42
CA VAL A 464 21.80 3.51 16.38
C VAL A 464 23.14 3.08 17.00
N ILE A 465 23.25 1.83 17.45
CA ILE A 465 24.48 1.30 18.06
C ILE A 465 25.64 1.27 17.04
N ALA A 466 25.34 1.05 15.76
CA ALA A 466 26.33 1.14 14.70
C ALA A 466 26.86 2.57 14.46
N GLY A 467 26.24 3.60 15.06
CA GLY A 467 26.63 5.00 14.94
C GLY A 467 25.75 5.85 14.02
N PHE A 468 24.67 5.28 13.46
CA PHE A 468 23.72 6.06 12.66
C PHE A 468 22.78 6.90 13.52
N GLU A 469 22.45 8.08 13.01
CA GLU A 469 21.36 8.90 13.55
C GLU A 469 20.04 8.52 12.88
N LEU A 470 19.08 8.00 13.63
CA LEU A 470 17.73 7.80 13.11
C LEU A 470 17.05 9.16 12.94
N GLN A 471 16.80 9.56 11.69
CA GLN A 471 16.17 10.84 11.40
C GLN A 471 14.66 10.74 11.23
N LYS A 472 14.16 9.65 10.64
CA LYS A 472 12.74 9.50 10.33
C LYS A 472 12.33 8.07 10.08
N ILE A 473 11.09 7.75 10.44
CA ILE A 473 10.40 6.53 9.99
C ILE A 473 9.27 6.97 9.06
N HIS A 474 9.37 6.61 7.78
CA HIS A 474 8.32 6.89 6.80
C HIS A 474 7.42 5.68 6.68
N HIS A 475 6.12 5.87 6.91
CA HIS A 475 5.12 4.86 6.59
C HIS A 475 4.68 5.00 5.13
N GLN A 476 4.67 3.90 4.39
CA GLN A 476 4.38 3.88 2.95
C GLN A 476 3.37 2.79 2.61
N GLU A 477 2.27 3.19 1.98
CA GLU A 477 1.25 2.25 1.55
C GLU A 477 1.70 1.41 0.33
N LEU A 478 1.08 0.23 0.18
CA LEU A 478 1.29 -0.66 -0.96
C LEU A 478 0.37 -0.29 -2.14
N ALA A 479 0.84 -0.48 -3.37
CA ALA A 479 0.04 -0.26 -4.59
C ALA A 479 -1.25 -1.09 -4.63
N ARG A 480 -1.23 -2.26 -3.98
CA ARG A 480 -2.41 -3.11 -3.76
C ARG A 480 -2.40 -3.57 -2.30
N ALA A 481 -3.45 -3.22 -1.58
CA ALA A 481 -3.69 -3.76 -0.24
C ALA A 481 -3.79 -5.29 -0.31
N SER A 482 -3.17 -5.99 0.63
CA SER A 482 -3.29 -7.45 0.71
C SER A 482 -4.71 -7.83 1.15
N ALA A 483 -5.20 -9.00 0.73
CA ALA A 483 -6.51 -9.49 1.18
C ALA A 483 -6.64 -9.51 2.71
N LYS A 484 -5.55 -9.83 3.42
CA LYS A 484 -5.48 -9.78 4.89
C LYS A 484 -5.61 -8.35 5.44
N SER A 485 -4.98 -7.37 4.80
CA SER A 485 -5.09 -5.94 5.17
C SER A 485 -6.51 -5.41 4.93
N LEU A 486 -7.18 -5.84 3.85
CA LEU A 486 -8.59 -5.50 3.61
C LEU A 486 -9.54 -6.12 4.66
N LEU A 487 -9.20 -7.29 5.20
CA LEU A 487 -9.98 -7.99 6.22
C LEU A 487 -9.72 -7.48 7.65
N GLN A 488 -8.57 -6.84 7.91
CA GLN A 488 -8.20 -6.29 9.23
C GLN A 488 -7.74 -4.81 9.17
N PRO A 489 -8.63 -3.87 8.77
CA PRO A 489 -8.28 -2.45 8.66
C PRO A 489 -7.96 -1.77 10.00
N PHE A 490 -8.38 -2.35 11.12
CA PHE A 490 -8.29 -1.75 12.46
C PHE A 490 -7.18 -2.33 13.36
N GLY A 491 -6.51 -3.42 12.94
CA GLY A 491 -5.72 -4.25 13.87
C GLY A 491 -4.20 -4.10 13.80
N SER A 492 -3.60 -4.01 12.61
CA SER A 492 -2.13 -4.03 12.45
C SER A 492 -1.65 -2.98 11.47
N ALA A 493 -0.42 -2.50 11.66
CA ALA A 493 0.21 -1.56 10.74
C ALA A 493 0.18 -2.10 9.30
N GLN A 494 -0.40 -1.33 8.39
CA GLN A 494 -0.59 -1.74 6.99
C GLN A 494 0.34 -0.95 6.09
N GLY A 495 1.17 -1.59 5.26
CA GLY A 495 2.20 -0.90 4.46
C GLY A 495 3.60 -1.07 5.03
N ASP A 496 4.60 -0.63 4.27
CA ASP A 496 6.02 -0.76 4.61
C ASP A 496 6.50 0.45 5.41
N PHE A 497 7.39 0.25 6.39
CA PHE A 497 8.11 1.34 7.04
C PHE A 497 9.48 1.51 6.39
N TYR A 498 9.89 2.75 6.15
CA TYR A 498 11.20 3.11 5.60
C TYR A 498 11.91 3.91 6.68
N LEU A 499 12.86 3.26 7.36
CA LEU A 499 13.65 3.88 8.40
C LEU A 499 14.82 4.59 7.73
N ARG A 500 14.84 5.92 7.84
CA ARG A 500 15.89 6.78 7.32
C ARG A 500 16.88 7.11 8.43
N PHE A 501 18.10 6.66 8.21
CA PHE A 501 19.27 6.89 9.02
C PHE A 501 20.22 7.85 8.31
N PHE A 502 21.00 8.59 9.08
CA PHE A 502 22.05 9.49 8.61
C PHE A 502 23.38 9.13 9.27
N LYS A 503 24.46 9.19 8.52
CA LYS A 503 25.82 9.01 9.04
C LYS A 503 26.47 10.39 9.24
N PRO A 504 26.78 10.78 10.50
CA PRO A 504 27.41 12.05 10.78
C PRO A 504 28.79 12.23 10.10
N PRO A 505 29.25 13.48 9.96
CA PRO A 505 30.64 13.77 9.60
C PRO A 505 31.64 13.12 10.57
N GLN A 506 32.86 12.78 10.10
CA GLN A 506 33.86 12.06 10.91
C GLN A 506 34.26 12.76 12.22
N ASP A 507 34.12 14.08 12.31
CA ASP A 507 34.51 14.89 13.46
C ASP A 507 33.36 15.17 14.45
N GLU A 508 32.13 14.74 14.13
CA GLU A 508 30.97 14.90 14.99
C GLU A 508 30.63 13.57 15.66
N LYS A 509 30.57 13.57 17.00
CA LYS A 509 30.05 12.40 17.72
C LYS A 509 28.56 12.29 17.44
N SER A 510 28.12 11.10 17.01
CA SER A 510 26.70 10.73 17.06
C SER A 510 26.20 10.98 18.48
N ILE A 511 25.08 11.69 18.62
CA ILE A 511 24.44 11.87 19.92
C ILE A 511 24.03 10.50 20.42
N GLU A 512 24.55 10.08 21.58
CA GLU A 512 24.08 8.85 22.21
C GLU A 512 22.62 9.08 22.64
N PRO A 513 21.66 8.36 22.05
CA PRO A 513 20.27 8.58 22.38
C PRO A 513 20.01 8.14 23.82
N GLU A 514 19.20 8.90 24.53
CA GLU A 514 18.87 8.62 25.93
C GLU A 514 18.00 7.36 26.01
N ALA A 515 18.26 6.49 26.99
CA ALA A 515 17.37 5.37 27.27
C ALA A 515 16.01 5.89 27.74
N ILE A 516 14.93 5.41 27.12
CA ILE A 516 13.56 5.74 27.54
C ILE A 516 13.13 4.75 28.61
N ASP A 517 12.81 5.26 29.81
CA ASP A 517 12.16 4.46 30.86
C ASP A 517 10.66 4.29 30.62
N GLU A 518 10.00 3.45 31.41
CA GLU A 518 8.57 3.14 31.26
C GLU A 518 7.68 4.39 31.36
N ALA A 519 7.98 5.30 32.30
CA ALA A 519 7.20 6.51 32.52
C ALA A 519 7.29 7.48 31.34
N ARG A 520 8.49 7.66 30.78
CA ARG A 520 8.71 8.49 29.60
C ARG A 520 8.10 7.85 28.35
N PHE A 521 8.13 6.52 28.23
CA PHE A 521 7.43 5.81 27.16
C PHE A 521 5.93 6.10 27.18
N GLU A 522 5.27 5.91 28.34
CA GLU A 522 3.84 6.17 28.48
C GLU A 522 3.50 7.60 28.11
N LYS A 523 4.28 8.56 28.63
CA LYS A 523 4.06 9.98 28.35
C LYS A 523 4.16 10.29 26.86
N ILE A 524 5.19 9.80 26.17
CA ILE A 524 5.34 10.03 24.72
C ILE A 524 4.17 9.42 23.94
N VAL A 525 3.75 8.20 24.29
CA VAL A 525 2.61 7.53 23.64
C VAL A 525 1.34 8.38 23.78
N ILE A 526 1.03 8.84 24.99
CA ILE A 526 -0.19 9.61 25.29
C ILE A 526 -0.14 10.99 24.63
N ASP A 527 0.96 11.73 24.79
CA ASP A 527 1.13 13.07 24.23
C ASP A 527 1.02 13.04 22.70
N THR A 528 1.67 12.04 22.08
CA THR A 528 1.68 11.90 20.61
C THR A 528 0.30 11.45 20.09
N ALA A 529 -0.36 10.50 20.75
CA ALA A 529 -1.71 10.09 20.37
C ALA A 529 -2.70 11.25 20.45
N THR A 530 -2.63 12.03 21.54
CA THR A 530 -3.44 13.24 21.74
C THR A 530 -3.19 14.25 20.61
N GLN A 531 -1.93 14.55 20.32
CA GLN A 531 -1.59 15.46 19.23
C GLN A 531 -2.15 14.99 17.88
N ILE A 532 -1.97 13.72 17.52
CA ILE A 532 -2.42 13.19 16.22
C ILE A 532 -3.95 13.26 16.10
N ILE A 533 -4.68 12.81 17.12
CA ILE A 533 -6.15 12.83 17.09
C ILE A 533 -6.66 14.27 16.99
N ALA A 534 -6.06 15.20 17.74
CA ALA A 534 -6.40 16.62 17.71
C ALA A 534 -6.09 17.27 16.34
N GLU A 535 -4.92 17.01 15.77
CA GLU A 535 -4.52 17.53 14.46
C GLU A 535 -5.39 17.01 13.31
N ARG A 536 -5.88 15.78 13.43
CA ARG A 536 -6.81 15.17 12.47
C ARG A 536 -8.23 15.71 12.62
N GLY A 537 -8.66 16.01 13.86
CA GLY A 537 -10.00 16.51 14.14
C GLY A 537 -11.11 15.48 13.91
N GLU A 538 -10.78 14.19 13.91
CA GLU A 538 -11.73 13.09 13.66
C GLU A 538 -11.30 11.77 14.35
N PRO A 539 -12.24 10.84 14.66
CA PRO A 539 -11.91 9.53 15.21
C PRO A 539 -10.88 8.79 14.36
N THR A 540 -9.82 8.32 15.01
CA THR A 540 -8.60 7.88 14.32
C THR A 540 -8.33 6.39 14.52
N PRO A 541 -8.04 5.61 13.46
CA PRO A 541 -7.69 4.20 13.60
C PRO A 541 -6.41 4.00 14.42
N TYR A 542 -6.34 2.93 15.21
CA TYR A 542 -5.13 2.54 15.95
C TYR A 542 -3.89 2.43 15.04
N THR A 543 -4.10 1.98 13.80
CA THR A 543 -3.05 1.85 12.78
C THR A 543 -2.38 3.19 12.44
N ILE A 544 -3.10 4.31 12.47
CA ILE A 544 -2.52 5.64 12.23
C ILE A 544 -1.74 6.10 13.46
N LEU A 545 -2.25 5.82 14.67
CA LEU A 545 -1.59 6.17 15.92
C LEU A 545 -0.24 5.46 16.04
N ILE A 546 -0.20 4.14 15.88
CA ILE A 546 1.06 3.37 15.96
C ILE A 546 2.07 3.85 14.91
N ASN A 547 1.62 4.16 13.69
CA ASN A 547 2.50 4.61 12.61
C ASN A 547 3.17 5.97 12.89
N ALA A 548 2.59 6.79 13.77
CA ALA A 548 3.11 8.11 14.11
C ALA A 548 3.77 8.16 15.50
N ILE A 549 3.32 7.35 16.46
CA ILE A 549 3.91 7.19 17.79
C ILE A 549 5.31 6.54 17.69
N ASP A 550 5.46 5.48 16.90
CA ASP A 550 6.76 4.79 16.75
C ASP A 550 7.90 5.71 16.29
N PRO A 551 7.74 6.56 15.24
CA PRO A 551 8.75 7.55 14.88
C PRO A 551 9.09 8.53 16.01
N GLU A 552 8.09 9.00 16.75
CA GLU A 552 8.30 10.01 17.81
C GLU A 552 9.00 9.41 19.03
N LEU A 553 8.67 8.16 19.38
CA LEU A 553 9.41 7.38 20.37
C LEU A 553 10.87 7.27 19.98
N ALA A 554 11.15 6.86 18.75
CA ALA A 554 12.52 6.67 18.28
C ALA A 554 13.34 7.97 18.18
N LYS A 555 12.67 9.12 17.98
CA LYS A 555 13.29 10.45 18.02
C LYS A 555 13.66 10.88 19.45
N ARG A 556 12.88 10.50 20.45
CA ARG A 556 13.03 10.95 21.85
C ARG A 556 13.91 10.03 22.70
N GLY A 557 14.50 9.00 22.10
CA GLY A 557 15.40 8.02 22.72
C GLY A 557 15.19 6.61 22.17
N PHE A 558 15.89 5.62 22.72
CA PHE A 558 15.68 4.21 22.36
C PHE A 558 15.36 3.36 23.60
N PHE A 559 14.71 2.22 23.39
CA PHE A 559 14.40 1.29 24.47
C PHE A 559 15.67 0.54 24.88
N SER A 560 16.15 0.79 26.09
CA SER A 560 17.33 0.11 26.66
C SER A 560 17.13 -1.41 26.72
N GLU A 561 15.90 -1.88 26.93
CA GLU A 561 15.55 -3.30 27.01
C GLU A 561 14.84 -3.81 25.73
N LEU A 562 15.20 -5.03 25.30
CA LEU A 562 14.56 -5.72 24.17
C LEU A 562 13.15 -6.24 24.51
N LYS A 563 12.79 -6.29 25.80
CA LYS A 563 11.51 -6.79 26.32
C LYS A 563 11.09 -5.97 27.55
N THR A 564 10.51 -4.80 27.34
CA THR A 564 9.91 -4.01 28.43
C THR A 564 8.55 -4.56 28.87
N GLY A 565 7.90 -5.41 28.07
CA GLY A 565 6.51 -5.85 28.30
C GLY A 565 5.46 -4.77 27.98
N LEU A 566 5.87 -3.52 27.80
CA LEU A 566 5.02 -2.40 27.42
C LEU A 566 4.74 -2.40 25.91
N ASN A 567 3.47 -2.22 25.56
CA ASN A 567 2.98 -2.10 24.19
C ASN A 567 2.21 -0.78 24.07
N ILE A 568 2.32 -0.10 22.92
CA ILE A 568 1.52 1.11 22.63
C ILE A 568 0.03 0.85 22.88
N ASN A 569 -0.47 -0.33 22.47
CA ASN A 569 -1.86 -0.69 22.69
C ASN A 569 -2.22 -0.74 24.17
N THR A 570 -1.39 -1.36 25.01
CA THR A 570 -1.67 -1.50 26.45
C THR A 570 -1.64 -0.15 27.16
N VAL A 571 -0.77 0.76 26.73
CA VAL A 571 -0.72 2.13 27.26
C VAL A 571 -1.95 2.94 26.85
N LEU A 572 -2.41 2.84 25.61
CA LEU A 572 -3.62 3.54 25.18
C LEU A 572 -4.87 2.94 25.85
N GLU A 573 -4.94 1.61 25.97
CA GLU A 573 -6.05 0.91 26.62
C GLU A 573 -6.17 1.26 28.11
N SER A 574 -5.05 1.47 28.82
CA SER A 574 -5.06 1.87 30.23
C SER A 574 -5.64 3.28 30.46
N ARG A 575 -5.76 4.10 29.40
CA ARG A 575 -6.31 5.46 29.42
C ARG A 575 -7.74 5.56 28.90
N LEU A 576 -8.37 4.42 28.57
CA LEU A 576 -9.77 4.37 28.17
C LEU A 576 -10.69 4.83 29.31
N ASN A 577 -11.77 5.52 28.94
CA ASN A 577 -12.76 6.13 29.85
C ASN A 577 -12.26 7.29 30.71
N ASN A 578 -10.98 7.65 30.59
CA ASN A 578 -10.43 8.86 31.20
C ASN A 578 -10.07 9.88 30.10
N GLU A 579 -9.06 9.57 29.29
CA GLU A 579 -8.57 10.46 28.23
C GLU A 579 -9.17 10.09 26.86
N PHE A 580 -9.26 8.78 26.59
CA PHE A 580 -9.74 8.26 25.31
C PHE A 580 -11.03 7.44 25.43
N THR A 581 -11.78 7.39 24.33
CA THR A 581 -12.94 6.53 24.12
C THR A 581 -12.87 5.85 22.75
N LEU A 582 -13.63 4.77 22.57
CA LEU A 582 -13.67 4.01 21.32
C LEU A 582 -14.99 4.25 20.58
N VAL A 583 -14.90 4.63 19.31
CA VAL A 583 -16.03 4.88 18.42
C VAL A 583 -16.13 3.72 17.41
N LYS A 584 -17.26 3.02 17.41
CA LYS A 584 -17.52 1.92 16.46
C LYS A 584 -17.62 2.45 15.04
N ALA A 585 -16.83 1.87 14.13
CA ALA A 585 -16.81 2.23 12.72
C ALA A 585 -16.81 1.00 11.80
N LYS A 586 -17.20 1.23 10.55
CA LYS A 586 -17.16 0.22 9.49
C LYS A 586 -16.32 0.76 8.32
N LEU A 587 -15.18 0.13 8.05
CA LEU A 587 -14.24 0.47 6.98
C LEU A 587 -14.12 -0.73 6.03
N GLY A 588 -14.38 -0.51 4.74
CA GLY A 588 -14.26 -1.57 3.72
C GLY A 588 -15.15 -2.81 3.94
N GLY A 589 -16.18 -2.73 4.79
CA GLY A 589 -17.04 -3.86 5.15
C GLY A 589 -16.66 -4.57 6.46
N ALA A 590 -15.48 -4.31 7.02
CA ALA A 590 -15.07 -4.77 8.35
C ALA A 590 -15.51 -3.79 9.44
N GLU A 591 -15.87 -4.30 10.61
CA GLU A 591 -16.24 -3.51 11.79
C GLU A 591 -15.06 -3.44 12.76
N GLY A 592 -14.87 -2.29 13.40
CA GLY A 592 -13.80 -2.08 14.36
C GLY A 592 -13.93 -0.76 15.11
N ASP A 593 -12.89 -0.42 15.86
CA ASP A 593 -12.89 0.71 16.80
C ASP A 593 -11.92 1.81 16.36
N LEU A 594 -12.36 3.06 16.50
CA LEU A 594 -11.56 4.26 16.29
C LEU A 594 -11.33 4.95 17.63
N TRP A 595 -10.13 5.49 17.82
CA TRP A 595 -9.76 6.23 19.01
C TRP A 595 -10.25 7.68 18.93
N TRP A 596 -10.86 8.16 20.01
CA TRP A 596 -11.35 9.52 20.16
C TRP A 596 -11.18 10.02 21.59
N PHE A 597 -11.41 11.31 21.84
CA PHE A 597 -11.34 11.89 23.18
C PHE A 597 -12.62 11.63 23.98
N SER A 598 -12.47 11.31 25.27
CA SER A 598 -13.60 11.20 26.20
C SER A 598 -14.27 12.55 26.44
N ASN A 599 -13.49 13.64 26.50
CA ASN A 599 -13.98 15.02 26.67
C ASN A 599 -13.37 15.95 25.61
N PRO A 600 -13.94 15.96 24.38
CA PRO A 600 -13.39 16.72 23.26
C PRO A 600 -13.29 18.24 23.53
N SER A 601 -14.22 18.79 24.31
CA SER A 601 -14.32 20.23 24.61
C SER A 601 -13.11 20.81 25.37
N ASN A 602 -12.29 19.95 25.98
CA ASN A 602 -11.11 20.37 26.76
C ASN A 602 -9.81 20.37 25.95
N ILE A 603 -9.84 19.95 24.68
CA ILE A 603 -8.64 19.83 23.83
C ILE A 603 -8.46 21.11 23.01
N SER A 604 -7.35 21.82 23.25
CA SER A 604 -6.96 22.98 22.45
C SER A 604 -6.75 22.56 20.98
N HIS A 605 -7.21 23.40 20.04
CA HIS A 605 -7.11 23.17 18.59
C HIS A 605 -7.99 22.06 17.98
N LEU A 606 -8.96 21.50 18.73
CA LEU A 606 -9.94 20.57 18.17
C LEU A 606 -10.93 21.25 17.19
N GLU A 607 -10.95 22.58 17.14
CA GLU A 607 -11.77 23.38 16.21
C GLU A 607 -11.34 23.28 14.74
N LYS A 608 -10.32 22.48 14.42
CA LYS A 608 -9.90 22.24 13.03
C LYS A 608 -10.94 21.42 12.29
N ILE A 609 -11.21 21.81 11.05
CA ILE A 609 -12.01 21.03 10.10
C ILE A 609 -11.42 19.60 10.00
N PRO A 610 -12.24 18.54 10.09
CA PRO A 610 -11.81 17.16 9.98
C PRO A 610 -10.88 16.92 8.78
N LEU A 611 -9.85 16.09 8.96
CA LEU A 611 -8.89 15.79 7.91
C LEU A 611 -9.57 15.25 6.64
N SER A 612 -10.56 14.37 6.78
CA SER A 612 -11.34 13.85 5.65
C SER A 612 -11.95 14.97 4.77
N GLU A 613 -12.44 16.05 5.38
CA GLU A 613 -12.98 17.21 4.66
C GLU A 613 -11.89 18.07 4.03
N ARG A 614 -10.76 18.27 4.72
CA ARG A 614 -9.62 19.00 4.14
C ARG A 614 -9.05 18.27 2.92
N VAL A 615 -9.04 16.93 2.96
CA VAL A 615 -8.67 16.07 1.84
C VAL A 615 -9.67 16.20 0.71
N GLU A 616 -10.97 16.13 1.01
CA GLU A 616 -12.04 16.34 0.05
C GLU A 616 -11.89 17.68 -0.71
N GLN A 617 -11.66 18.78 0.02
CA GLN A 617 -11.42 20.10 -0.56
C GLN A 617 -10.18 20.14 -1.46
N THR A 618 -9.13 19.42 -1.07
CA THR A 618 -7.90 19.33 -1.86
C THR A 618 -8.11 18.56 -3.16
N VAL A 619 -8.84 17.45 -3.10
CA VAL A 619 -9.24 16.68 -4.30
C VAL A 619 -10.08 17.55 -5.23
N LEU A 620 -11.06 18.28 -4.70
CA LEU A 620 -11.90 19.15 -5.51
C LEU A 620 -11.09 20.27 -6.18
N ARG A 621 -10.27 21.02 -5.42
CA ARG A 621 -9.41 22.09 -5.98
C ARG A 621 -8.49 21.55 -7.07
N PHE A 622 -7.93 20.36 -6.87
CA PHE A 622 -7.09 19.70 -7.87
C PHE A 622 -7.88 19.36 -9.15
N LEU A 623 -9.06 18.76 -9.01
CA LEU A 623 -9.94 18.44 -10.13
C LEU A 623 -10.41 19.69 -10.88
N GLN A 624 -10.74 20.76 -10.17
CA GLN A 624 -11.16 22.03 -10.79
C GLN A 624 -10.04 22.66 -11.63
N LYS A 625 -8.78 22.49 -11.21
CA LYS A 625 -7.61 22.97 -11.96
C LYS A 625 -7.26 22.11 -13.17
N GLN A 626 -7.31 20.78 -13.03
CA GLN A 626 -6.83 19.85 -14.08
C GLN A 626 -7.94 19.36 -15.02
N GLY A 627 -9.18 19.30 -14.54
CA GLY A 627 -10.35 18.75 -15.24
C GLY A 627 -10.33 17.22 -15.38
N ARG A 628 -9.22 16.67 -15.89
CA ARG A 628 -8.94 15.23 -16.04
C ARG A 628 -7.70 14.85 -15.24
N SER A 629 -7.79 13.77 -14.47
CA SER A 629 -6.68 13.33 -13.60
C SER A 629 -6.68 11.83 -13.34
N THR A 630 -5.54 11.26 -12.99
CA THR A 630 -5.40 9.89 -12.48
C THR A 630 -5.56 9.86 -10.96
N PHE A 631 -5.87 8.69 -10.40
CA PHE A 631 -5.88 8.50 -8.94
C PHE A 631 -4.53 8.84 -8.30
N THR A 632 -3.43 8.47 -8.95
CA THR A 632 -2.06 8.70 -8.48
C THR A 632 -1.71 10.18 -8.41
N GLU A 633 -2.11 10.98 -9.40
CA GLU A 633 -1.89 12.44 -9.40
C GLU A 633 -2.66 13.13 -8.28
N VAL A 634 -3.92 12.75 -8.07
CA VAL A 634 -4.75 13.29 -6.98
C VAL A 634 -4.17 12.90 -5.63
N TRP A 635 -3.74 11.65 -5.47
CA TRP A 635 -3.07 11.21 -4.25
C TRP A 635 -1.77 11.99 -4.02
N ASP A 636 -0.94 12.18 -5.04
CA ASP A 636 0.30 12.96 -4.89
C ASP A 636 0.01 14.40 -4.44
N ALA A 637 -1.04 15.03 -4.96
CA ALA A 637 -1.48 16.35 -4.50
C ALA A 637 -1.90 16.36 -3.03
N VAL A 638 -2.73 15.39 -2.62
CA VAL A 638 -3.17 15.24 -1.22
C VAL A 638 -1.99 14.96 -0.29
N SER A 639 -1.06 14.07 -0.65
CA SER A 639 0.12 13.74 0.16
C SER A 639 1.14 14.86 0.27
N ARG A 640 1.16 15.81 -0.68
CA ARG A 640 1.97 17.03 -0.58
C ARG A 640 1.38 18.03 0.38
N GLU A 641 0.05 18.15 0.41
CA GLU A 641 -0.66 19.08 1.28
C GLU A 641 -0.77 18.56 2.72
N PHE A 642 -0.96 17.25 2.89
CA PHE A 642 -1.08 16.59 4.19
C PHE A 642 0.00 15.51 4.37
N PRO A 643 1.24 15.89 4.74
CA PRO A 643 2.32 14.94 4.98
C PRO A 643 2.21 14.25 6.36
N ASN A 644 2.87 13.10 6.52
CA ASN A 644 3.05 12.36 7.79
C ASN A 644 1.73 11.87 8.43
N SER A 645 1.51 12.14 9.73
CA SER A 645 0.32 11.77 10.51
C SER A 645 -1.01 12.28 9.93
N LEU A 646 -0.92 13.31 9.08
CA LEU A 646 -2.05 13.88 8.35
C LEU A 646 -2.27 13.24 6.98
N THR A 647 -1.45 12.27 6.56
CA THR A 647 -1.66 11.62 5.27
C THR A 647 -2.99 10.87 5.28
N SER A 648 -3.85 11.19 4.32
CA SER A 648 -5.15 10.55 4.15
C SER A 648 -5.02 9.14 3.61
N ASP A 649 -5.97 8.27 3.97
CA ASP A 649 -6.06 6.92 3.41
C ASP A 649 -6.61 6.93 1.98
N GLN A 650 -6.32 5.88 1.20
CA GLN A 650 -6.79 5.77 -0.18
C GLN A 650 -8.30 5.81 -0.32
N MET A 651 -9.05 5.35 0.69
CA MET A 651 -10.50 5.25 0.62
C MET A 651 -11.11 6.65 0.69
N SER A 652 -10.63 7.50 1.59
CA SER A 652 -11.00 8.92 1.67
C SER A 652 -10.75 9.65 0.34
N ILE A 653 -9.58 9.47 -0.27
CA ILE A 653 -9.27 10.09 -1.59
C ILE A 653 -10.19 9.54 -2.69
N LYS A 654 -10.44 8.22 -2.71
CA LYS A 654 -11.34 7.58 -3.69
C LYS A 654 -12.79 8.04 -3.53
N ASP A 655 -13.25 8.23 -2.31
CA ASP A 655 -14.62 8.64 -2.04
C ASP A 655 -14.82 10.12 -2.41
N ALA A 656 -13.84 10.98 -2.14
CA ALA A 656 -13.81 12.36 -2.67
C ALA A 656 -13.80 12.38 -4.21
N LEU A 657 -13.01 11.52 -4.86
CA LEU A 657 -12.99 11.38 -6.33
C LEU A 657 -14.35 10.95 -6.88
N LYS A 658 -15.02 9.97 -6.28
CA LYS A 658 -16.37 9.53 -6.71
C LYS A 658 -17.41 10.63 -6.50
N ALA A 659 -17.22 11.49 -5.50
CA ALA A 659 -18.11 12.61 -5.25
C ALA A 659 -18.06 13.65 -6.38
N TYR A 660 -16.86 14.02 -6.84
CA TYR A 660 -16.68 15.14 -7.78
C TYR A 660 -16.29 14.76 -9.21
N ALA A 661 -15.94 13.50 -9.46
CA ALA A 661 -15.52 13.01 -10.76
C ALA A 661 -16.14 11.65 -11.11
N LYS A 662 -16.05 11.28 -12.39
CA LYS A 662 -16.45 9.97 -12.92
C LYS A 662 -15.24 9.24 -13.50
N PRO A 663 -15.10 7.93 -13.27
CA PRO A 663 -14.03 7.16 -13.87
C PRO A 663 -14.25 7.03 -15.38
N ILE A 664 -13.16 7.10 -16.15
CA ILE A 664 -13.13 6.90 -17.60
C ILE A 664 -12.06 5.85 -17.96
N SER A 665 -12.00 5.45 -19.23
CA SER A 665 -11.02 4.45 -19.70
C SER A 665 -9.57 4.85 -19.40
N GLY A 666 -8.73 3.86 -19.15
CA GLY A 666 -7.30 4.07 -18.84
C GLY A 666 -7.02 4.55 -17.41
N GLY A 667 -7.94 4.36 -16.46
CA GLY A 667 -7.72 4.67 -15.04
C GLY A 667 -7.78 6.17 -14.68
N ASN A 668 -8.34 6.99 -15.57
CA ASN A 668 -8.52 8.42 -15.36
C ASN A 668 -9.88 8.74 -14.75
N TRP A 669 -10.00 9.95 -14.20
CA TRP A 669 -11.19 10.56 -13.64
C TRP A 669 -11.45 11.89 -14.34
N LEU A 670 -12.70 12.15 -14.68
CA LEU A 670 -13.16 13.41 -15.28
C LEU A 670 -14.11 14.12 -14.31
N ILE A 671 -13.84 15.39 -14.03
CA ILE A 671 -14.69 16.20 -13.15
C ILE A 671 -16.15 16.24 -13.65
N LYS A 672 -17.12 16.12 -12.73
CA LYS A 672 -18.54 16.23 -13.06
C LYS A 672 -18.89 17.68 -13.42
N PRO A 673 -19.86 17.92 -14.32
CA PRO A 673 -20.26 19.27 -14.72
C PRO A 673 -20.65 20.17 -13.53
N ASN A 674 -21.45 19.65 -12.61
CA ASN A 674 -21.90 20.34 -11.38
C ASN A 674 -20.80 20.53 -10.32
N SER A 675 -19.59 20.02 -10.57
CA SER A 675 -18.43 20.22 -9.69
C SER A 675 -17.41 21.20 -10.29
N LYS A 676 -17.71 21.77 -11.47
CA LYS A 676 -16.90 22.84 -12.08
C LYS A 676 -17.17 24.17 -11.38
N GLN A 677 -16.11 24.94 -11.16
CA GLN A 677 -16.18 26.20 -10.42
C GLN A 677 -17.29 27.15 -10.90
N GLY A 678 -17.43 27.33 -12.23
CA GLY A 678 -18.42 28.25 -12.78
C GLY A 678 -19.88 27.82 -12.60
N GLU A 679 -20.18 26.52 -12.56
CA GLU A 679 -21.56 26.04 -12.30
C GLU A 679 -21.88 26.13 -10.80
N ILE A 680 -20.92 25.82 -9.94
CA ILE A 680 -21.04 25.93 -8.48
C ILE A 680 -21.35 27.37 -8.07
N GLU A 681 -20.53 28.33 -8.53
CA GLU A 681 -20.70 29.74 -8.19
C GLU A 681 -22.06 30.27 -8.68
N ARG A 682 -22.50 29.80 -9.86
CA ARG A 682 -23.81 30.13 -10.42
C ARG A 682 -24.94 29.61 -9.54
N ASP A 683 -24.95 28.32 -9.20
CA ASP A 683 -25.99 27.70 -8.38
C ASP A 683 -26.04 28.33 -6.99
N HIS A 684 -24.87 28.51 -6.37
CA HIS A 684 -24.69 29.21 -5.09
C HIS A 684 -25.35 30.60 -5.10
N THR A 685 -25.02 31.39 -6.13
CA THR A 685 -25.55 32.75 -6.30
C THR A 685 -27.07 32.78 -6.52
N ILE A 686 -27.60 31.83 -7.31
CA ILE A 686 -29.04 31.71 -7.55
C ILE A 686 -29.78 31.40 -6.24
N ILE A 687 -29.25 30.50 -5.42
CA ILE A 687 -29.88 30.09 -4.16
C ILE A 687 -29.88 31.25 -3.15
N ILE A 688 -28.76 31.98 -2.98
CA ILE A 688 -28.71 33.18 -2.12
C ILE A 688 -29.71 34.22 -2.60
N ALA A 689 -29.72 34.54 -3.89
CA ALA A 689 -30.66 35.51 -4.46
C ALA A 689 -32.12 35.10 -4.25
N THR A 690 -32.42 33.80 -4.33
CA THR A 690 -33.76 33.24 -4.09
C THR A 690 -34.18 33.47 -2.64
N LEU A 691 -33.35 33.06 -1.68
CA LEU A 691 -33.63 33.19 -0.26
C LEU A 691 -33.69 34.64 0.20
N ALA A 692 -32.82 35.52 -0.32
CA ALA A 692 -32.87 36.96 -0.06
C ALA A 692 -34.20 37.58 -0.53
N LYS A 693 -34.69 37.20 -1.72
CA LYS A 693 -35.99 37.65 -2.24
C LYS A 693 -37.17 37.15 -1.40
N ILE A 694 -37.11 35.89 -0.95
CA ILE A 694 -38.11 35.32 -0.03
C ILE A 694 -38.13 36.13 1.28
N GLY A 695 -36.97 36.27 1.94
CA GLY A 695 -36.87 36.98 3.22
C GLY A 695 -37.35 38.42 3.16
N LYS A 696 -36.93 39.17 2.13
CA LYS A 696 -37.37 40.55 1.90
C LYS A 696 -38.88 40.65 1.71
N SER A 697 -39.49 39.72 0.98
CA SER A 697 -40.95 39.70 0.77
C SER A 697 -41.75 39.34 2.04
N GLN A 698 -41.08 38.76 3.04
CA GLN A 698 -41.64 38.43 4.35
C GLN A 698 -41.35 39.51 5.40
N GLY A 699 -40.74 40.63 5.00
CA GLY A 699 -40.48 41.79 5.86
C GLY A 699 -39.21 41.68 6.69
N TYR A 700 -38.27 40.80 6.32
CA TYR A 700 -36.96 40.72 6.96
C TYR A 700 -35.94 41.60 6.27
N ASP A 701 -35.03 42.16 7.06
CA ASP A 701 -33.81 42.75 6.56
C ASP A 701 -32.80 41.67 6.17
N ILE A 702 -32.02 41.95 5.13
CA ILE A 702 -31.13 40.98 4.49
C ILE A 702 -29.68 41.39 4.68
N TRP A 703 -28.87 40.46 5.19
CA TRP A 703 -27.41 40.50 5.10
C TRP A 703 -26.93 39.34 4.22
N ILE A 704 -25.92 39.59 3.40
CA ILE A 704 -25.23 38.59 2.56
C ILE A 704 -23.74 38.68 2.88
N GLY A 705 -23.06 37.53 2.93
CA GLY A 705 -21.62 37.45 3.19
C GLY A 705 -20.79 38.36 2.27
N LYS A 706 -19.71 38.94 2.79
CA LYS A 706 -18.93 39.99 2.08
C LYS A 706 -18.36 39.51 0.75
N VAL A 707 -17.94 38.26 0.67
CA VAL A 707 -17.40 37.65 -0.55
C VAL A 707 -18.50 37.54 -1.61
N GLU A 708 -19.67 37.03 -1.19
CA GLU A 708 -20.83 36.74 -2.02
C GLU A 708 -21.46 38.02 -2.58
N GLN A 709 -21.39 39.14 -1.85
CA GLN A 709 -21.91 40.44 -2.32
C GLN A 709 -21.35 40.86 -3.68
N SER A 710 -20.14 40.39 -4.04
CA SER A 710 -19.52 40.68 -5.33
C SER A 710 -20.06 39.84 -6.50
N HIS A 711 -20.73 38.71 -6.22
CA HIS A 711 -21.21 37.77 -7.23
C HIS A 711 -22.35 38.35 -8.06
N ILE A 712 -22.36 38.02 -9.35
CA ILE A 712 -23.34 38.52 -10.33
C ILE A 712 -24.49 37.53 -10.45
N ILE A 713 -25.71 38.01 -10.17
CA ILE A 713 -26.92 37.20 -10.31
C ILE A 713 -27.21 37.01 -11.81
N PRO A 714 -27.50 35.78 -12.28
CA PRO A 714 -27.83 35.53 -13.68
C PRO A 714 -28.92 36.47 -14.22
N GLU A 715 -28.75 36.96 -15.45
CA GLU A 715 -29.67 37.92 -16.09
C GLU A 715 -31.12 37.45 -16.07
N SER A 716 -31.34 36.15 -16.28
CA SER A 716 -32.66 35.50 -16.24
C SER A 716 -33.40 35.65 -14.91
N MET A 717 -32.71 36.03 -13.83
CA MET A 717 -33.27 36.11 -12.49
C MET A 717 -33.28 37.54 -11.92
N ASN A 718 -32.30 38.39 -12.25
CA ASN A 718 -32.21 39.73 -11.69
C ASN A 718 -31.52 40.77 -12.59
N GLY A 719 -31.47 40.55 -13.91
CA GLY A 719 -30.93 41.52 -14.87
C GLY A 719 -29.42 41.81 -14.71
N GLY A 720 -28.63 40.86 -14.20
CA GLY A 720 -27.17 40.99 -14.11
C GLY A 720 -26.65 41.79 -12.92
N LYS A 721 -27.51 42.08 -11.93
CA LYS A 721 -27.14 42.82 -10.71
C LYS A 721 -26.31 42.00 -9.74
N LYS A 722 -25.56 42.68 -8.85
CA LYS A 722 -24.76 42.02 -7.81
C LYS A 722 -25.62 41.59 -6.62
N LEU A 723 -25.25 40.51 -5.94
CA LEU A 723 -25.90 40.08 -4.68
C LEU A 723 -25.88 41.19 -3.62
N GLY A 724 -24.81 41.99 -3.55
CA GLY A 724 -24.71 43.12 -2.62
C GLY A 724 -25.82 44.18 -2.76
N GLU A 725 -26.48 44.26 -3.91
CA GLU A 725 -27.64 45.15 -4.09
C GLU A 725 -28.91 44.65 -3.38
N LEU A 726 -28.94 43.38 -2.93
CA LEU A 726 -30.04 42.81 -2.16
C LEU A 726 -29.88 43.02 -0.64
N VAL A 727 -28.70 43.46 -0.19
CA VAL A 727 -28.41 43.73 1.23
C VAL A 727 -29.19 44.97 1.69
N THR A 728 -29.99 44.82 2.74
CA THR A 728 -30.73 45.94 3.36
C THR A 728 -30.21 46.29 4.76
N TYR A 729 -29.63 45.32 5.47
CA TYR A 729 -28.99 45.54 6.76
C TYR A 729 -27.51 45.92 6.57
N LYS A 730 -27.01 46.95 7.27
CA LYS A 730 -25.67 47.50 6.97
C LYS A 730 -24.61 47.30 8.05
N ASN A 731 -25.00 46.97 9.29
CA ASN A 731 -24.08 46.94 10.42
C ASN A 731 -24.25 45.67 11.27
N ILE A 732 -23.53 44.60 10.93
CA ILE A 732 -23.57 43.33 11.70
C ILE A 732 -23.24 43.53 13.18
N ARG A 733 -22.40 44.51 13.52
CA ARG A 733 -21.99 44.76 14.92
C ARG A 733 -23.09 45.29 15.82
N SER A 734 -24.23 45.74 15.28
CA SER A 734 -25.38 46.15 16.10
C SER A 734 -26.31 44.99 16.47
N LEU A 735 -26.04 43.77 16.00
CA LEU A 735 -26.86 42.60 16.33
C LEU A 735 -26.70 42.21 17.81
N THR A 736 -27.81 41.87 18.48
CA THR A 736 -27.81 41.60 19.93
C THR A 736 -27.69 40.13 20.30
N ASN A 737 -27.89 39.21 19.35
CA ASN A 737 -27.93 37.75 19.57
C ASN A 737 -26.75 37.00 18.93
N ILE A 738 -25.57 37.63 18.95
CA ILE A 738 -24.33 37.10 18.38
C ILE A 738 -23.16 37.22 19.36
N GLN A 739 -22.16 36.34 19.23
CA GLN A 739 -20.96 36.34 20.06
C GLN A 739 -19.73 36.94 19.35
N ASN A 740 -19.49 36.55 18.10
CA ASN A 740 -18.34 36.99 17.30
C ASN A 740 -18.79 37.62 15.98
N PRO A 741 -18.86 38.97 15.91
CA PRO A 741 -19.35 39.68 14.73
C PRO A 741 -18.55 39.41 13.46
N ASP A 742 -17.22 39.27 13.55
CA ASP A 742 -16.37 39.07 12.37
C ASP A 742 -16.66 37.70 11.72
N THR A 743 -16.88 36.65 12.54
CA THR A 743 -17.27 35.32 12.05
C THR A 743 -18.69 35.29 11.48
N VAL A 744 -19.62 36.06 12.07
CA VAL A 744 -21.02 36.14 11.61
C VAL A 744 -21.13 36.92 10.30
N GLU A 745 -20.23 37.88 10.06
CA GLU A 745 -20.19 38.67 8.82
C GLU A 745 -20.00 37.81 7.57
N ASP A 746 -19.32 36.67 7.72
CA ASP A 746 -19.00 35.69 6.67
C ASP A 746 -20.08 34.61 6.47
N ILE A 747 -21.23 34.69 7.15
CA ILE A 747 -22.35 33.79 6.88
C ILE A 747 -23.05 34.21 5.58
N ASP A 748 -23.28 33.24 4.68
CA ASP A 748 -23.72 33.51 3.31
C ASP A 748 -24.99 34.37 3.22
N LEU A 749 -25.97 34.12 4.11
CA LEU A 749 -27.21 34.92 4.18
C LEU A 749 -27.81 34.90 5.59
N LEU A 750 -28.21 36.08 6.08
CA LEU A 750 -28.98 36.24 7.31
C LEU A 750 -30.29 36.98 7.04
N TRP A 751 -31.35 36.54 7.71
CA TRP A 751 -32.59 37.30 7.86
C TRP A 751 -32.61 37.94 9.23
N ILE A 752 -32.86 39.25 9.26
CA ILE A 752 -32.74 40.09 10.45
C ILE A 752 -34.06 40.81 10.67
N LYS A 753 -34.45 40.94 11.94
CA LYS A 753 -35.59 41.75 12.36
C LYS A 753 -35.30 42.33 13.73
N ASP A 754 -35.56 43.61 13.91
CA ASP A 754 -35.39 44.31 15.19
C ASP A 754 -33.98 44.09 15.80
N ASP A 755 -32.93 44.23 14.96
CA ASP A 755 -31.51 44.01 15.30
C ASP A 755 -31.19 42.60 15.88
N GLN A 756 -32.03 41.62 15.56
CA GLN A 756 -31.80 40.21 15.89
C GLN A 756 -31.81 39.34 14.63
N ILE A 757 -30.89 38.38 14.57
CA ILE A 757 -30.93 37.34 13.55
C ILE A 757 -32.12 36.43 13.86
N VAL A 758 -33.04 36.33 12.91
CA VAL A 758 -34.21 35.43 13.00
C VAL A 758 -34.02 34.13 12.23
N CYS A 759 -33.12 34.12 11.24
CA CYS A 759 -32.77 32.92 10.48
C CYS A 759 -31.40 33.08 9.83
N ALA A 760 -30.60 32.01 9.78
CA ALA A 760 -29.30 31.99 9.10
C ALA A 760 -29.23 30.86 8.06
N PHE A 761 -28.51 31.10 6.96
CA PHE A 761 -28.36 30.14 5.87
C PHE A 761 -26.90 29.99 5.46
N GLU A 762 -26.48 28.75 5.29
CA GLU A 762 -25.19 28.35 4.71
C GLU A 762 -25.46 27.54 3.44
N ILE A 763 -24.98 28.02 2.29
CA ILE A 763 -25.22 27.48 0.96
C ILE A 763 -24.05 26.57 0.59
N GLU A 764 -24.18 25.31 0.94
CA GLU A 764 -23.14 24.31 0.83
C GLU A 764 -23.11 23.65 -0.55
N SER A 765 -22.57 24.37 -1.54
CA SER A 765 -22.38 23.84 -2.90
C SER A 765 -21.10 22.99 -3.01
N THR A 766 -20.00 23.45 -2.43
CA THR A 766 -18.69 22.74 -2.41
C THR A 766 -17.81 23.01 -1.19
N THR A 767 -18.27 23.83 -0.25
CA THR A 767 -17.53 24.20 0.96
C THR A 767 -17.56 23.10 2.03
N SER A 768 -16.86 23.34 3.15
CA SER A 768 -16.93 22.47 4.32
C SER A 768 -18.20 22.80 5.11
N MET A 769 -19.17 21.88 5.08
CA MET A 769 -20.34 21.93 5.97
C MET A 769 -19.96 22.19 7.44
N THR A 770 -18.80 21.69 7.90
CA THR A 770 -18.31 21.93 9.27
C THR A 770 -17.95 23.39 9.51
N SER A 771 -17.41 24.09 8.51
CA SER A 771 -17.12 25.53 8.61
C SER A 771 -18.39 26.38 8.74
N GLY A 772 -19.45 26.04 7.99
CA GLY A 772 -20.75 26.72 8.12
C GLY A 772 -21.38 26.53 9.50
N LEU A 773 -21.30 25.32 10.05
CA LEU A 773 -21.72 25.04 11.42
C LEU A 773 -20.94 25.85 12.46
N GLN A 774 -19.61 25.97 12.29
CA GLN A 774 -18.75 26.76 13.17
C GLN A 774 -19.05 28.27 13.08
N ARG A 775 -19.40 28.79 11.90
CA ARG A 775 -19.84 30.19 11.80
C ARG A 775 -21.16 30.39 12.53
N GLY A 776 -22.15 29.54 12.26
CA GLY A 776 -23.47 29.63 12.87
C GLY A 776 -23.49 29.41 14.38
N SER A 777 -22.53 28.71 14.99
CA SER A 777 -22.45 28.57 16.45
C SER A 777 -22.16 29.89 17.19
N ASN A 778 -21.81 30.97 16.47
CA ASN A 778 -21.68 32.32 17.02
C ASN A 778 -23.01 33.08 17.08
N ILE A 779 -24.11 32.45 16.66
CA ILE A 779 -25.48 32.96 16.76
C ILE A 779 -26.19 32.17 17.86
N ASP A 780 -27.08 32.84 18.61
CA ASP A 780 -27.93 32.19 19.61
C ASP A 780 -28.50 30.84 19.12
N SER A 781 -28.39 29.81 19.96
CA SER A 781 -28.72 28.42 19.63
C SER A 781 -30.21 28.20 19.33
N SER A 782 -31.08 29.09 19.81
CA SER A 782 -32.53 29.07 19.53
C SER A 782 -32.90 29.54 18.12
N VAL A 783 -31.99 30.28 17.46
CA VAL A 783 -32.23 30.79 16.10
C VAL A 783 -32.15 29.63 15.11
N PRO A 784 -33.16 29.42 14.24
CA PRO A 784 -33.13 28.37 13.22
C PRO A 784 -32.04 28.65 12.18
N LYS A 785 -31.25 27.61 11.87
CA LYS A 785 -30.15 27.67 10.90
C LYS A 785 -30.39 26.65 9.80
N PHE A 786 -30.13 27.00 8.55
CA PHE A 786 -30.36 26.13 7.41
C PHE A 786 -29.09 25.86 6.63
N LEU A 787 -28.75 24.58 6.51
CA LEU A 787 -27.79 24.07 5.56
C LEU A 787 -28.51 23.83 4.24
N VAL A 788 -28.26 24.68 3.24
CA VAL A 788 -28.91 24.62 1.93
C VAL A 788 -27.92 24.01 0.95
N MET A 789 -28.25 22.87 0.34
CA MET A 789 -27.28 22.08 -0.42
C MET A 789 -27.92 21.34 -1.59
N PRO A 790 -27.15 20.93 -2.62
CA PRO A 790 -27.67 20.09 -3.69
C PRO A 790 -27.94 18.66 -3.19
N GLU A 791 -28.97 18.01 -3.76
CA GLU A 791 -29.42 16.66 -3.41
C GLU A 791 -28.28 15.63 -3.49
N GLU A 792 -27.35 15.79 -4.44
CA GLU A 792 -26.23 14.87 -4.66
C GLU A 792 -25.26 14.79 -3.45
N ARG A 793 -25.23 15.83 -2.60
CA ARG A 793 -24.38 15.88 -1.41
C ARG A 793 -25.04 15.21 -0.19
N GLU A 794 -26.27 14.70 -0.28
CA GLU A 794 -26.96 14.02 0.83
C GLU A 794 -26.12 12.88 1.44
N SER A 795 -25.47 12.08 0.58
CA SER A 795 -24.60 10.99 1.03
C SER A 795 -23.41 11.47 1.88
N GLN A 796 -22.86 12.65 1.57
CA GLN A 796 -21.76 13.26 2.31
C GLN A 796 -22.24 13.78 3.67
N LEU A 797 -23.40 14.44 3.70
CA LEU A 797 -24.01 14.88 4.97
C LEU A 797 -24.22 13.69 5.92
N PHE A 798 -24.75 12.57 5.42
CA PHE A 798 -24.91 11.37 6.23
C PHE A 798 -23.59 10.78 6.75
N GLN A 799 -22.49 10.96 6.02
CA GLN A 799 -21.18 10.56 6.52
C GLN A 799 -20.70 11.50 7.63
N LYS A 800 -20.85 12.81 7.47
CA LYS A 800 -20.46 13.82 8.48
C LYS A 800 -21.27 13.70 9.76
N MET A 801 -22.55 13.36 9.67
CA MET A 801 -23.43 13.09 10.81
C MET A 801 -22.98 11.91 11.68
N LYS A 802 -21.97 11.12 11.26
CA LYS A 802 -21.34 10.10 12.12
C LYS A 802 -20.31 10.69 13.08
N SER A 803 -19.81 11.91 12.83
CA SER A 803 -18.88 12.60 13.70
C SER A 803 -19.63 13.13 14.94
N PRO A 804 -19.20 12.79 16.17
CA PRO A 804 -19.81 13.29 17.40
C PRO A 804 -19.86 14.83 17.46
N MET A 805 -18.80 15.50 17.01
CA MET A 805 -18.74 16.96 17.04
C MET A 805 -19.71 17.61 16.05
N PHE A 806 -19.85 17.02 14.85
CA PHE A 806 -20.75 17.53 13.83
C PHE A 806 -22.21 17.38 14.28
N ILE A 807 -22.58 16.19 14.78
CA ILE A 807 -23.96 15.93 15.20
C ILE A 807 -24.36 16.76 16.42
N GLU A 808 -23.46 16.93 17.39
CA GLU A 808 -23.71 17.74 18.58
C GLU A 808 -24.00 19.19 18.19
N ARG A 809 -23.15 19.82 17.36
CA ARG A 809 -23.38 21.19 16.88
C ARG A 809 -24.62 21.29 16.00
N PHE A 810 -24.84 20.34 15.10
CA PHE A 810 -26.01 20.33 14.23
C PHE A 810 -27.32 20.31 15.07
N GLN A 811 -27.34 19.53 16.15
CA GLN A 811 -28.51 19.42 17.03
C GLN A 811 -28.65 20.60 18.01
N ASN A 812 -27.57 20.97 18.71
CA ASN A 812 -27.60 21.99 19.74
C ASN A 812 -27.85 23.39 19.16
N ASP A 813 -27.39 23.67 17.94
CA ASP A 813 -27.53 24.98 17.31
C ASP A 813 -28.73 25.08 16.36
N SER A 814 -29.69 24.15 16.44
CA SER A 814 -30.96 24.18 15.68
C SER A 814 -30.78 24.17 14.14
N TRP A 815 -29.85 23.37 13.62
CA TRP A 815 -29.63 23.24 12.18
C TRP A 815 -30.69 22.37 11.49
N LYS A 816 -31.01 22.75 10.25
CA LYS A 816 -31.98 22.09 9.36
C LYS A 816 -31.41 21.98 7.95
N VAL A 817 -31.97 21.08 7.14
CA VAL A 817 -31.51 20.87 5.74
C VAL A 817 -32.60 21.23 4.75
N ILE A 818 -32.24 21.99 3.72
CA ILE A 818 -33.06 22.27 2.53
C ILE A 818 -32.26 21.89 1.29
N TYR A 819 -32.91 21.22 0.33
CA TYR A 819 -32.29 20.91 -0.95
C TYR A 819 -32.55 21.96 -2.03
N PHE A 820 -31.57 22.15 -2.93
CA PHE A 820 -31.65 23.13 -4.01
C PHE A 820 -32.87 22.91 -4.90
N GLY A 821 -33.16 21.67 -5.31
CA GLY A 821 -34.32 21.35 -6.13
C GLY A 821 -35.63 21.66 -5.41
N ALA A 822 -35.77 21.25 -4.15
CA ALA A 822 -36.96 21.51 -3.33
C ALA A 822 -37.24 23.02 -3.15
N LEU A 823 -36.19 23.80 -2.86
CA LEU A 823 -36.29 25.26 -2.74
C LEU A 823 -36.67 25.92 -4.07
N THR A 824 -36.02 25.51 -5.15
CA THR A 824 -36.25 26.10 -6.49
C THR A 824 -37.65 25.80 -6.99
N GLU A 825 -38.13 24.55 -6.81
CA GLU A 825 -39.48 24.14 -7.22
C GLU A 825 -40.56 24.93 -6.45
N GLU A 826 -40.43 25.04 -5.14
CA GLU A 826 -41.39 25.76 -4.32
C GLU A 826 -41.34 27.27 -4.58
N TYR A 827 -40.16 27.85 -4.81
CA TYR A 827 -40.03 29.25 -5.18
C TYR A 827 -40.67 29.54 -6.54
N MET A 828 -40.61 28.61 -7.49
CA MET A 828 -41.28 28.78 -8.78
C MET A 828 -42.81 28.81 -8.64
N LYS A 829 -43.38 28.06 -7.69
CA LYS A 829 -44.82 28.02 -7.38
C LYS A 829 -45.29 29.22 -6.56
N SER A 830 -44.59 29.52 -5.48
CA SER A 830 -45.05 30.42 -4.41
C SER A 830 -44.32 31.76 -4.36
N LYS A 831 -43.20 31.92 -5.09
CA LYS A 831 -42.35 33.11 -5.14
C LYS A 831 -42.02 33.63 -3.74
N GLY A 832 -42.28 34.90 -3.45
CA GLY A 832 -42.02 35.47 -2.11
C GLY A 832 -42.80 34.81 -0.96
N LYS A 833 -43.93 34.16 -1.26
CA LYS A 833 -44.76 33.46 -0.25
C LYS A 833 -44.23 32.07 0.12
N THR A 834 -43.09 31.65 -0.42
CA THR A 834 -42.48 30.35 -0.11
C THR A 834 -42.18 30.23 1.39
N ASN A 835 -42.76 29.20 2.02
CA ASN A 835 -42.52 28.89 3.42
C ASN A 835 -41.36 27.89 3.54
N ILE A 836 -40.16 28.41 3.77
CA ILE A 836 -38.93 27.60 3.87
C ILE A 836 -38.96 26.59 5.03
N PHE A 837 -39.70 26.85 6.11
CA PHE A 837 -39.79 25.95 7.26
C PHE A 837 -40.59 24.66 6.94
N LYS A 838 -41.39 24.67 5.86
CA LYS A 838 -42.08 23.47 5.35
C LYS A 838 -41.21 22.64 4.40
N LEU A 839 -40.09 23.18 3.92
CA LEU A 839 -39.15 22.52 3.02
C LEU A 839 -38.06 21.73 3.77
N GLU A 840 -38.12 21.74 5.10
CA GLU A 840 -37.22 20.98 5.96
C GLU A 840 -37.29 19.48 5.63
N ASN A 841 -36.15 18.90 5.26
CA ASN A 841 -36.08 17.47 5.00
C ASN A 841 -36.00 16.67 6.32
N LYS A 842 -37.16 16.29 6.85
CA LYS A 842 -37.29 15.51 8.09
C LYS A 842 -36.68 14.09 8.00
N LYS A 843 -36.45 13.53 6.80
CA LYS A 843 -35.84 12.19 6.65
C LYS A 843 -34.40 12.13 7.19
N VAL A 844 -33.69 13.26 7.21
CA VAL A 844 -32.34 13.35 7.80
C VAL A 844 -32.44 13.16 9.32
N VAL A 845 -33.37 13.87 9.98
CA VAL A 845 -33.62 13.80 11.43
C VAL A 845 -34.26 12.46 11.85
N ASP A 846 -35.22 11.94 11.08
CA ASP A 846 -35.93 10.69 11.40
C ASP A 846 -35.04 9.44 11.31
N LYS A 847 -34.09 9.41 10.36
CA LYS A 847 -33.06 8.34 10.29
C LYS A 847 -32.04 8.43 11.43
N MET A 848 -31.91 9.58 12.10
CA MET A 848 -31.04 9.77 13.27
C MET A 848 -31.68 9.21 14.54
N SER A 849 -32.97 9.48 14.77
CA SER A 849 -33.74 9.03 15.95
C SER A 849 -33.78 7.50 16.13
N GLN A 850 -33.73 6.74 15.04
CA GLN A 850 -33.68 5.27 15.07
C GLN A 850 -32.31 4.68 15.48
N LYS A 851 -31.23 5.48 15.47
CA LYS A 851 -29.88 5.04 15.89
C LYS A 851 -29.51 5.56 17.27
N THR A 852 -29.90 6.79 17.62
CA THR A 852 -29.61 7.38 18.94
C THR A 852 -30.36 6.65 20.06
N SER A 853 -31.59 6.17 19.79
CA SER A 853 -32.36 5.35 20.73
C SER A 853 -31.72 3.99 21.04
N LYS A 854 -30.86 3.45 20.17
CA LYS A 854 -30.06 2.26 20.48
C LYS A 854 -28.84 2.57 21.35
N ASN A 855 -28.13 3.67 21.09
CA ASN A 855 -26.91 4.02 21.81
C ASN A 855 -27.15 4.61 23.21
N GLN A 856 -28.23 5.38 23.44
CA GLN A 856 -28.53 5.91 24.79
C GLN A 856 -29.12 4.84 25.73
N LEU A 857 -29.87 3.86 25.21
CA LEU A 857 -30.38 2.74 26.03
C LEU A 857 -29.28 1.76 26.44
N ASP A 858 -28.22 1.57 25.64
CA ASP A 858 -27.07 0.73 26.00
C ASP A 858 -26.12 1.39 27.01
N LEU A 859 -26.04 2.72 27.04
CA LEU A 859 -25.23 3.47 28.01
C LEU A 859 -25.84 3.51 29.42
N PHE A 860 -27.17 3.43 29.53
CA PHE A 860 -27.86 3.43 30.84
C PHE A 860 -28.16 2.01 31.37
N ASN A 861 -28.33 1.00 30.52
CA ASN A 861 -28.66 -0.35 30.97
C ASN A 861 -27.45 -1.18 31.45
N ASN A 862 -26.22 -0.84 31.05
CA ASN A 862 -25.01 -1.54 31.52
C ASN A 862 -24.47 -1.06 32.88
N LYS A 863 -25.17 -0.16 33.58
CA LYS A 863 -24.86 0.20 34.98
C LYS A 863 -25.60 -0.64 36.02
N LEU A 864 -26.38 -1.65 35.63
CA LEU A 864 -27.14 -2.49 36.57
C LEU A 864 -26.93 -4.00 36.45
N LYS A 865 -26.17 -4.52 35.48
CA LYS A 865 -25.78 -5.94 35.44
C LYS A 865 -24.44 -6.18 34.72
N SER A 866 -23.37 -6.31 35.50
CA SER A 866 -22.13 -7.11 35.32
C SER A 866 -20.90 -6.35 35.78
#